data_AF-A0AAP8IZX4-F1
#
_entry.id   AF-A0AAP8IZX4-F1
#
_cell.length_a   1.000
_cell.length_b   1.000
_cell.length_c   1.000
_cell.angle_alpha   90.00
_cell.angle_beta   90.00
_cell.angle_gamma   90.00
#
_symmetry.space_group_name_H-M   'P 1'
#
loop_
_entity.id
_entity.type
_entity.pdbx_description
1 polymer ?
#
loop_
_entity_poly.entity_id
_entity_poly.type
_entity_poly.pdbx_seq_one_letter_code
_entity_poly.pdbx_strand_id
1 'polypeptide(L)'
;TGIEKLFKSGTHFVFWYDKNGEFAENIDDLAQELNEPVVVMAARTQLQTKLKLIKIEEAGEKALVYANFAEPNIHQNLLTDMILYSKKFTADMNVMLLHELGLPETELSFVEDQRKFFGAKPRIARFKQRYQHGKNPEQVELAAIAKTSDLQLSNILIEVIKNPSLLDGFDKYQLLPTFWSFVDRAYGYHGKHELQDLLATMMINFAYYQMELDLPTSLQSYEVSYINNVVSFMLNWRNRRDTRAVYKKTATDVWQQLDGYQLFKSLKISERLKTDTFIQFDQQVVQWLVEQLLQGHLGEVIDQMSLPEIAGKRCRMYFAEENQLAYSMVVQAHRILTKRELHDTGKLDDLIHAYITDGYLIDTAYRKYTNASDQLPTSQVEVFEKLSQKVEAAYNNDHLAPTIHDWCQDYVPNAVEPRTLERNFYSSIVAPNKDRVVVIISDAFRFEAAKELQERLNARDVFATGMHYVITGLPSVTYFGMPSLLPNQKLTYQGDKELLVDGKKAVNLEQRLEILQSLEPQSRAMHLKDFISMSLADQKKYIVNQKVIYFYHDTVDATGDKPASEANVFRAVDDAIEELTRAIDRLRNISIRNIYVTADHGFIYRRHLLDSTDKISLPAEVDFEQKNLRYAMGSQDFDEIGVGRVKLGDILNNDDERMVFYPSNANVFSVPGAGQNYVHGGCSPQEMIVPVLHVLTESRKSQATYVTLSVTDSTRRITSHEVIVNMLQNDPVDETHRPATYALYFVDGSGRRISGEQVVQADSTSVNVNDRLIRKHIPLIDQDFDRAGHYQLIIQNVEANTTTSIDYQMDLTVGGGFDFDI
;
A
#
# COMPACT_ATOMS: atom_id res chain seq x y z
N THR A 1 -9.00 52.91 -28.65
CA THR A 1 -7.83 52.36 -29.39
C THR A 1 -6.87 53.46 -29.84
N GLY A 2 -5.68 53.14 -30.34
CA GLY A 2 -4.75 54.14 -30.91
C GLY A 2 -5.35 54.94 -32.09
N ILE A 3 -6.29 54.32 -32.80
CA ILE A 3 -7.00 54.89 -33.96
C ILE A 3 -7.92 56.07 -33.55
N GLU A 4 -8.71 55.95 -32.48
CA GLU A 4 -9.61 57.03 -32.02
C GLU A 4 -8.87 58.33 -31.68
N LYS A 5 -7.62 58.22 -31.20
CA LYS A 5 -6.78 59.39 -30.91
C LYS A 5 -6.44 60.16 -32.19
N LEU A 6 -6.33 59.48 -33.33
CA LEU A 6 -6.04 60.10 -34.63
C LEU A 6 -7.22 60.92 -35.16
N PHE A 7 -8.45 60.63 -34.73
CA PHE A 7 -9.63 61.42 -35.09
C PHE A 7 -9.84 62.66 -34.19
N LYS A 8 -9.22 62.72 -33.01
CA LYS A 8 -9.35 63.87 -32.08
C LYS A 8 -8.57 65.11 -32.52
N SER A 9 -7.69 65.01 -33.52
CA SER A 9 -6.88 66.12 -34.04
C SER A 9 -7.54 66.95 -35.16
N GLY A 10 -8.88 66.91 -35.29
CA GLY A 10 -9.59 67.58 -36.40
C GLY A 10 -9.41 66.89 -37.76
N THR A 11 -8.93 65.65 -37.76
CA THR A 11 -8.71 64.85 -38.97
C THR A 11 -10.01 64.14 -39.39
N HIS A 12 -10.39 64.29 -40.66
CA HIS A 12 -11.58 63.64 -41.23
C HIS A 12 -11.36 62.16 -41.56
N PHE A 13 -10.20 61.81 -42.13
CA PHE A 13 -9.90 60.42 -42.49
C PHE A 13 -8.62 59.89 -41.85
N VAL A 14 -8.66 58.62 -41.47
CA VAL A 14 -7.47 57.84 -41.09
C VAL A 14 -7.32 56.73 -42.11
N PHE A 15 -6.17 56.64 -42.78
CA PHE A 15 -5.89 55.59 -43.76
C PHE A 15 -5.03 54.49 -43.14
N TRP A 16 -5.47 53.24 -43.28
CA TRP A 16 -4.74 52.06 -42.86
C TRP A 16 -4.57 51.11 -44.04
N TYR A 17 -3.35 51.07 -44.57
CA TYR A 17 -2.93 50.08 -45.57
C TYR A 17 -2.25 48.91 -44.88
N ASP A 18 -3.00 47.83 -44.70
CA ASP A 18 -2.50 46.56 -44.22
C ASP A 18 -1.92 45.76 -45.39
N LYS A 19 -0.61 45.93 -45.59
CA LYS A 19 0.13 45.37 -46.73
C LYS A 19 -0.07 43.85 -46.89
N ASN A 20 -0.15 43.13 -45.78
CA ASN A 20 -0.20 41.67 -45.76
C ASN A 20 -1.62 41.13 -45.51
N GLY A 21 -2.60 42.01 -45.25
CA GLY A 21 -3.97 41.62 -44.94
C GLY A 21 -4.12 40.91 -43.59
N GLU A 22 -3.17 41.11 -42.67
CA GLU A 22 -3.10 40.49 -41.34
C GLU A 22 -4.34 40.80 -40.46
N PHE A 23 -5.08 41.87 -40.75
CA PHE A 23 -6.23 42.34 -39.96
C PHE A 23 -7.57 42.23 -40.69
N ALA A 24 -7.60 41.63 -41.89
CA ALA A 24 -8.79 41.61 -42.75
C ALA A 24 -9.97 40.87 -42.12
N GLU A 25 -9.71 39.82 -41.33
CA GLU A 25 -10.75 39.04 -40.65
C GLU A 25 -11.32 39.74 -39.40
N ASN A 26 -10.62 40.74 -38.85
CA ASN A 26 -11.01 41.43 -37.61
C ASN A 26 -11.59 42.83 -37.85
N ILE A 27 -11.67 43.26 -39.12
CA ILE A 27 -12.09 44.63 -39.45
C ILE A 27 -13.56 44.90 -39.11
N ASP A 28 -14.41 43.87 -39.21
CA ASP A 28 -15.84 43.98 -38.88
C ASP A 28 -16.06 44.09 -37.36
N ASP A 29 -15.24 43.42 -36.56
CA ASP A 29 -15.24 43.56 -35.10
C ASP A 29 -14.77 44.97 -34.70
N LEU A 30 -13.68 45.45 -35.31
CA LEU A 30 -13.18 46.81 -35.07
C LEU A 30 -14.21 47.89 -35.46
N ALA A 31 -15.00 47.66 -36.52
CA ALA A 31 -16.05 48.57 -36.95
C ALA A 31 -17.20 48.69 -35.94
N GLN A 32 -17.41 47.69 -35.08
CA GLN A 32 -18.39 47.74 -33.99
C GLN A 32 -17.87 48.49 -32.77
N GLU A 33 -16.56 48.54 -32.58
CA GLU A 33 -15.91 49.21 -31.45
C GLU A 33 -15.58 50.68 -31.71
N LEU A 34 -15.40 51.08 -32.98
CA LEU A 34 -15.13 52.46 -33.37
C LEU A 34 -16.41 53.29 -33.44
N ASN A 35 -16.34 54.53 -32.93
CA ASN A 35 -17.43 55.50 -33.11
C ASN A 35 -17.53 55.99 -34.57
N GLU A 36 -16.40 56.03 -35.28
CA GLU A 36 -16.33 56.43 -36.68
C GLU A 36 -16.54 55.23 -37.63
N PRO A 37 -17.31 55.40 -38.72
CA PRO A 37 -17.54 54.34 -39.69
C PRO A 37 -16.24 53.86 -40.36
N VAL A 38 -16.13 52.54 -40.53
CA VAL A 38 -15.03 51.90 -41.25
C VAL A 38 -15.41 51.71 -42.72
N VAL A 39 -14.59 52.27 -43.62
CA VAL A 39 -14.70 52.14 -45.07
C VAL A 39 -13.64 51.16 -45.54
N VAL A 40 -14.05 49.92 -45.79
CA VAL A 40 -13.20 48.88 -46.39
C VAL A 40 -13.06 49.16 -47.89
N MET A 41 -11.82 49.36 -48.34
CA MET A 41 -11.45 49.55 -49.73
C MET A 41 -10.89 48.25 -50.30
N ALA A 42 -11.48 47.75 -51.38
CA ALA A 42 -10.98 46.58 -52.10
C ALA A 42 -9.94 46.98 -53.15
N ALA A 43 -9.06 46.03 -53.52
CA ALA A 43 -8.09 46.24 -54.58
C ALA A 43 -8.82 46.59 -55.88
N ARG A 44 -8.60 47.81 -56.42
CA ARG A 44 -9.23 48.43 -57.61
C ARG A 44 -10.53 49.22 -57.40
N THR A 45 -10.95 49.51 -56.16
CA THR A 45 -12.14 50.36 -55.91
C THR A 45 -11.82 51.80 -55.54
N GLN A 46 -10.59 52.28 -55.76
CA GLN A 46 -10.12 53.59 -55.26
C GLN A 46 -11.02 54.77 -55.67
N LEU A 47 -11.50 54.83 -56.91
CA LEU A 47 -12.40 55.90 -57.38
C LEU A 47 -13.76 55.85 -56.67
N GLN A 48 -14.32 54.64 -56.50
CA GLN A 48 -15.57 54.45 -55.77
C GLN A 48 -15.42 54.84 -54.30
N THR A 49 -14.32 54.42 -53.67
CA THR A 49 -13.96 54.82 -52.31
C THR A 49 -13.80 56.34 -52.22
N LYS A 50 -13.12 56.99 -53.17
CA LYS A 50 -12.95 58.45 -53.22
C LYS A 50 -14.28 59.20 -53.23
N LEU A 51 -15.20 58.79 -54.10
CA LEU A 51 -16.53 59.40 -54.18
C LEU A 51 -17.34 59.22 -52.88
N LYS A 52 -17.15 58.08 -52.19
CA LYS A 52 -17.76 57.84 -50.88
C LYS A 52 -17.16 58.75 -49.80
N LEU A 53 -15.83 58.91 -49.79
CA LEU A 53 -15.13 59.77 -48.82
C LEU A 53 -15.50 61.25 -49.01
N ILE A 54 -15.62 61.74 -50.25
CA ILE A 54 -16.06 63.13 -50.51
C ILE A 54 -17.41 63.41 -49.84
N LYS A 55 -18.38 62.48 -49.95
CA LYS A 55 -19.69 62.64 -49.32
C LYS A 55 -19.64 62.64 -47.79
N ILE A 56 -18.76 61.80 -47.22
CA ILE A 56 -18.53 61.74 -45.76
C ILE A 56 -17.90 63.06 -45.29
N GLU A 57 -16.93 63.60 -46.04
CA GLU A 57 -16.29 64.89 -45.76
C GLU A 57 -17.26 66.07 -45.85
N GLU A 58 -18.10 66.12 -46.89
CA GLU A 58 -19.13 67.15 -47.08
C GLU A 58 -20.18 67.16 -45.96
N ALA A 59 -20.46 65.99 -45.37
CA ALA A 59 -21.32 65.86 -44.19
C ALA A 59 -20.63 66.27 -42.87
N GLY A 60 -19.34 66.60 -42.91
CA GLY A 60 -18.52 66.90 -41.73
C GLY A 60 -18.19 65.66 -40.89
N GLU A 61 -18.43 64.46 -41.42
CA GLU A 61 -18.23 63.20 -40.74
C GLU A 61 -16.76 62.72 -40.86
N LYS A 62 -16.44 61.66 -40.13
CA LYS A 62 -15.10 61.06 -40.07
C LYS A 62 -15.17 59.59 -40.45
N ALA A 63 -14.09 59.03 -41.00
CA ALA A 63 -14.05 57.60 -41.31
C ALA A 63 -12.64 57.00 -41.26
N LEU A 64 -12.54 55.73 -40.85
CA LEU A 64 -11.34 54.91 -41.02
C LEU A 64 -11.39 54.24 -42.39
N VAL A 65 -10.38 54.46 -43.23
CA VAL A 65 -10.25 53.81 -44.54
C VAL A 65 -9.28 52.64 -44.41
N TYR A 66 -9.79 51.42 -44.49
CA TYR A 66 -9.00 50.20 -44.37
C TYR A 66 -8.79 49.53 -45.73
N ALA A 67 -7.56 49.13 -46.03
CA ALA A 67 -7.21 48.40 -47.24
C ALA A 67 -6.30 47.21 -46.90
N ASN A 68 -6.71 45.99 -47.26
CA ASN A 68 -5.94 44.76 -47.03
C ASN A 68 -4.85 44.51 -48.10
N PHE A 69 -4.23 45.59 -48.59
CA PHE A 69 -3.16 45.55 -49.56
C PHE A 69 -2.21 46.74 -49.36
N ALA A 70 -1.02 46.66 -49.96
CA ALA A 70 -0.01 47.70 -49.89
C ALA A 70 -0.51 49.05 -50.42
N GLU A 71 -0.09 50.16 -49.81
CA GLU A 71 -0.36 51.49 -50.36
C GLU A 71 0.13 51.58 -51.81
N PRO A 72 -0.74 51.91 -52.78
CA PRO A 72 -0.34 52.03 -54.18
C PRO A 72 0.66 53.17 -54.35
N ASN A 73 1.53 53.06 -55.36
CA ASN A 73 2.44 54.15 -55.74
C ASN A 73 1.65 55.45 -55.98
N ILE A 74 2.23 56.60 -55.64
CA ILE A 74 1.60 57.92 -55.76
C ILE A 74 0.99 58.19 -57.15
N HIS A 75 1.65 57.74 -58.22
CA HIS A 75 1.16 57.91 -59.60
C HIS A 75 -0.06 57.02 -59.94
N GLN A 76 -0.35 56.04 -59.10
CA GLN A 76 -1.42 55.04 -59.26
C GLN A 76 -2.46 55.11 -58.12
N ASN A 77 -2.29 56.03 -57.17
CA ASN A 77 -3.16 56.18 -56.01
C ASN A 77 -4.08 57.40 -56.19
N LEU A 78 -5.33 57.15 -56.60
CA LEU A 78 -6.35 58.17 -56.82
C LEU A 78 -6.76 58.88 -55.52
N LEU A 79 -6.43 58.32 -54.35
CA LEU A 79 -6.70 58.87 -53.03
C LEU A 79 -5.51 59.67 -52.47
N THR A 80 -4.42 59.84 -53.22
CA THR A 80 -3.21 60.55 -52.78
C THR A 80 -3.51 61.92 -52.15
N ASP A 81 -4.33 62.71 -52.83
CA ASP A 81 -4.75 64.03 -52.36
C ASP A 81 -5.46 63.95 -51.00
N MET A 82 -6.37 62.99 -50.83
CA MET A 82 -7.07 62.73 -49.57
C MET A 82 -6.12 62.25 -48.46
N ILE A 83 -5.19 61.36 -48.80
CA ILE A 83 -4.20 60.82 -47.87
C ILE A 83 -3.28 61.92 -47.33
N LEU A 84 -2.90 62.89 -48.16
CA LEU A 84 -1.95 63.96 -47.80
C LEU A 84 -2.47 64.90 -46.70
N TYR A 85 -3.78 65.17 -46.64
CA TYR A 85 -4.38 65.95 -45.55
C TYR A 85 -4.96 65.09 -44.42
N SER A 86 -4.83 63.76 -44.52
CA SER A 86 -5.33 62.77 -43.57
C SER A 86 -4.23 62.24 -42.65
N LYS A 87 -4.58 61.36 -41.71
CA LYS A 87 -3.59 60.62 -40.91
C LYS A 87 -3.44 59.20 -41.43
N LYS A 88 -2.25 58.62 -41.27
CA LYS A 88 -1.99 57.20 -41.54
C LYS A 88 -1.93 56.42 -40.24
N PHE A 89 -2.49 55.22 -40.24
CA PHE A 89 -2.38 54.24 -39.18
C PHE A 89 -1.69 52.99 -39.72
N THR A 90 -0.81 52.43 -38.91
CA THR A 90 -0.13 51.16 -39.16
C THR A 90 -0.15 50.38 -37.86
N ALA A 91 -0.46 49.09 -37.94
CA ALA A 91 -0.36 48.16 -36.82
C ALA A 91 0.46 46.95 -37.26
N ASP A 92 1.30 46.46 -36.36
CA ASP A 92 2.06 45.22 -36.55
C ASP A 92 1.40 44.15 -35.69
N MET A 93 0.91 43.08 -36.32
CA MET A 93 0.21 42.00 -35.65
C MET A 93 1.12 41.28 -34.63
N ASN A 94 2.42 41.16 -34.88
CA ASN A 94 3.35 40.55 -33.94
C ASN A 94 3.57 41.43 -32.72
N VAL A 95 3.66 42.75 -32.90
CA VAL A 95 3.80 43.69 -31.77
C VAL A 95 2.53 43.71 -30.92
N MET A 96 1.36 43.65 -31.55
CA MET A 96 0.07 43.54 -30.83
C MET A 96 -0.03 42.22 -30.06
N LEU A 97 0.37 41.11 -30.69
CA LEU A 97 0.40 39.80 -30.06
C LEU A 97 1.42 39.75 -28.92
N LEU A 98 2.61 40.33 -29.10
CA LEU A 98 3.65 40.45 -28.07
C LEU A 98 3.10 41.16 -26.82
N HIS A 99 2.42 42.29 -26.99
CA HIS A 99 1.74 42.98 -25.90
C HIS A 99 0.59 42.17 -25.30
N GLU A 100 -0.18 41.45 -26.12
CA GLU A 100 -1.25 40.57 -25.64
C GLU A 100 -0.70 39.43 -24.77
N LEU A 101 0.45 38.87 -25.15
CA LEU A 101 1.13 37.80 -24.44
C LEU A 101 1.86 38.28 -23.17
N GLY A 102 2.01 39.60 -22.99
CA GLY A 102 2.75 40.20 -21.87
C GLY A 102 4.27 40.04 -21.97
N LEU A 103 4.78 39.79 -23.18
CA LEU A 103 6.20 39.63 -23.46
C LEU A 103 6.92 40.99 -23.58
N PRO A 104 8.20 41.10 -23.16
CA PRO A 104 8.98 42.30 -23.36
C PRO A 104 9.34 42.48 -24.84
N GLU A 105 9.61 43.72 -25.28
CA GLU A 105 9.92 44.04 -26.69
C GLU A 105 11.12 43.26 -27.25
N THR A 106 12.02 42.78 -26.39
CA THR A 106 13.16 41.92 -26.76
C THR A 106 12.74 40.57 -27.35
N GLU A 107 11.52 40.11 -27.08
CA GLU A 107 10.97 38.82 -27.55
C GLU A 107 10.17 38.95 -28.84
N LEU A 108 10.28 40.06 -29.58
CA LEU A 108 9.55 40.26 -30.83
C LEU A 108 9.93 39.22 -31.89
N SER A 109 11.21 38.87 -31.99
CA SER A 109 11.70 37.81 -32.89
C SER A 109 11.13 36.45 -32.52
N PHE A 110 10.98 36.14 -31.22
CA PHE A 110 10.35 34.90 -30.78
C PHE A 110 8.89 34.81 -31.24
N VAL A 111 8.12 35.90 -31.12
CA VAL A 111 6.73 35.94 -31.60
C VAL A 111 6.65 35.79 -33.13
N GLU A 112 7.62 36.36 -33.86
CA GLU A 112 7.76 36.21 -35.31
C GLU A 112 8.02 34.76 -35.73
N ASP A 113 8.99 34.12 -35.09
CA ASP A 113 9.39 32.74 -35.38
C ASP A 113 8.28 31.74 -35.02
N GLN A 114 7.50 32.03 -33.97
CA GLN A 114 6.44 31.15 -33.45
C GLN A 114 5.01 31.50 -33.94
N ARG A 115 4.87 32.25 -35.03
CA ARG A 115 3.56 32.57 -35.66
C ARG A 115 2.66 31.33 -35.85
N LYS A 116 3.23 30.17 -36.19
CA LYS A 116 2.49 28.91 -36.37
C LYS A 116 1.90 28.41 -35.04
N PHE A 117 2.64 28.54 -33.94
CA PHE A 117 2.13 28.24 -32.61
C PHE A 117 1.04 29.23 -32.23
N PHE A 118 1.26 30.54 -32.39
CA PHE A 118 0.25 31.53 -31.99
C PHE A 118 -0.97 31.62 -32.92
N GLY A 119 -0.96 31.02 -34.11
CA GLY A 119 -2.09 31.02 -35.04
C GLY A 119 -3.40 30.33 -34.56
N ALA A 120 -3.48 29.84 -33.32
CA ALA A 120 -4.73 29.31 -32.76
C ALA A 120 -5.03 29.88 -31.37
N LYS A 121 -6.23 30.47 -31.22
CA LYS A 121 -6.71 31.07 -29.95
C LYS A 121 -6.51 30.18 -28.71
N PRO A 122 -6.74 28.84 -28.75
CA PRO A 122 -6.49 28.00 -27.58
C PRO A 122 -5.02 27.92 -27.13
N ARG A 123 -4.05 28.06 -28.05
CA ARG A 123 -2.61 28.04 -27.72
C ARG A 123 -2.17 29.37 -27.10
N ILE A 124 -2.63 30.50 -27.65
CA ILE A 124 -2.47 31.83 -27.06
C ILE A 124 -3.00 31.84 -25.62
N ALA A 125 -4.24 31.37 -25.41
CA ALA A 125 -4.84 31.32 -24.07
C ALA A 125 -4.03 30.48 -23.07
N ARG A 126 -3.52 29.31 -23.50
CA ARG A 126 -2.69 28.45 -22.65
C ARG A 126 -1.33 29.07 -22.33
N PHE A 127 -0.70 29.73 -23.29
CA PHE A 127 0.56 30.46 -23.08
C PHE A 127 0.35 31.57 -22.06
N LYS A 128 -0.65 32.43 -22.26
CA LYS A 128 -0.96 33.56 -21.36
C LYS A 128 -1.25 33.12 -19.93
N GLN A 129 -1.90 31.97 -19.75
CA GLN A 129 -2.17 31.41 -18.43
C GLN A 129 -0.89 31.04 -17.66
N ARG A 130 0.20 30.74 -18.37
CA ARG A 130 1.43 30.15 -17.82
C ARG A 130 2.60 31.11 -17.78
N TYR A 131 2.66 32.05 -18.72
CA TYR A 131 3.77 32.98 -18.82
C TYR A 131 3.82 33.90 -17.60
N GLN A 132 5.01 33.99 -17.00
CA GLN A 132 5.35 34.94 -15.96
C GLN A 132 6.55 35.75 -16.44
N HIS A 133 6.60 37.03 -16.07
CA HIS A 133 7.67 37.91 -16.50
C HIS A 133 9.05 37.35 -16.11
N GLY A 134 9.96 37.24 -17.08
CA GLY A 134 11.31 36.69 -16.87
C GLY A 134 11.44 35.18 -17.06
N LYS A 135 10.37 34.44 -17.33
CA LYS A 135 10.44 33.01 -17.70
C LYS A 135 10.76 32.85 -19.18
N ASN A 136 11.48 31.79 -19.54
CA ASN A 136 11.80 31.48 -20.94
C ASN A 136 10.51 31.20 -21.75
N PRO A 137 10.22 31.96 -22.82
CA PRO A 137 9.00 31.78 -23.61
C PRO A 137 8.85 30.40 -24.25
N GLU A 138 9.93 29.79 -24.74
CA GLU A 138 9.92 28.47 -25.38
C GLU A 138 9.58 27.36 -24.36
N GLN A 139 10.04 27.49 -23.10
CA GLN A 139 9.65 26.59 -22.00
C GLN A 139 8.14 26.68 -21.72
N VAL A 140 7.57 27.88 -21.82
CA VAL A 140 6.13 28.09 -21.69
C VAL A 140 5.37 27.45 -22.86
N GLU A 141 5.91 27.48 -24.08
CA GLU A 141 5.31 26.77 -25.23
C GLU A 141 5.34 25.25 -25.05
N LEU A 142 6.46 24.69 -24.61
CA LEU A 142 6.58 23.27 -24.29
C LEU A 142 5.52 22.86 -23.25
N ALA A 143 5.40 23.62 -22.15
CA ALA A 143 4.39 23.40 -21.12
C ALA A 143 2.95 23.55 -21.67
N ALA A 144 2.70 24.50 -22.57
CA ALA A 144 1.40 24.72 -23.19
C ALA A 144 1.00 23.61 -24.17
N ILE A 145 1.96 22.95 -24.83
CA ILE A 145 1.75 21.76 -25.68
C ILE A 145 1.53 20.52 -24.80
N ALA A 146 2.39 20.33 -23.79
CA ALA A 146 2.27 19.25 -22.80
C ALA A 146 1.04 19.39 -21.89
N LYS A 147 0.38 20.57 -21.90
CA LYS A 147 -0.79 20.92 -21.09
C LYS A 147 -0.55 20.88 -19.58
N THR A 148 0.70 20.99 -19.14
CA THR A 148 1.07 21.17 -17.73
C THR A 148 1.00 22.64 -17.35
N SER A 149 0.61 22.96 -16.10
CA SER A 149 0.71 24.32 -15.54
C SER A 149 2.07 24.60 -14.92
N ASP A 150 2.84 23.54 -14.64
CA ASP A 150 4.17 23.61 -14.10
C ASP A 150 5.20 23.71 -15.24
N LEU A 151 6.05 24.73 -15.17
CA LEU A 151 7.04 25.02 -16.19
C LEU A 151 8.32 24.19 -16.04
N GLN A 152 8.54 23.52 -14.90
CA GLN A 152 9.74 22.71 -14.68
C GLN A 152 9.91 21.66 -15.76
N LEU A 153 11.13 21.53 -16.27
CA LEU A 153 11.45 20.56 -17.33
C LEU A 153 11.13 19.14 -16.88
N SER A 154 11.39 18.80 -15.62
CA SER A 154 11.03 17.51 -15.04
C SER A 154 9.55 17.15 -15.21
N ASN A 155 8.63 18.10 -14.99
CA ASN A 155 7.19 17.88 -15.17
C ASN A 155 6.79 17.80 -16.64
N ILE A 156 7.41 18.60 -17.51
CA ILE A 156 7.19 18.49 -18.96
C ILE A 156 7.65 17.12 -19.46
N LEU A 157 8.83 16.65 -19.02
CA LEU A 157 9.36 15.34 -19.37
C LEU A 157 8.45 14.20 -18.87
N ILE A 158 7.87 14.31 -17.67
CA ILE A 158 6.88 13.34 -17.18
C ILE A 158 5.64 13.27 -18.10
N GLU A 159 5.13 14.41 -18.57
CA GLU A 159 4.02 14.42 -19.52
C GLU A 159 4.41 13.82 -20.88
N VAL A 160 5.65 14.05 -21.35
CA VAL A 160 6.21 13.40 -22.55
C VAL A 160 6.31 11.89 -22.37
N ILE A 161 6.73 11.41 -21.19
CA ILE A 161 6.80 9.96 -20.90
C ILE A 161 5.40 9.34 -20.89
N LYS A 162 4.41 10.03 -20.31
CA LYS A 162 3.00 9.59 -20.31
C LYS A 162 2.43 9.55 -21.73
N ASN A 163 2.81 10.50 -22.58
CA ASN A 163 2.35 10.61 -23.95
C ASN A 163 3.49 10.97 -24.92
N PRO A 164 4.24 9.96 -25.43
CA PRO A 164 5.36 10.19 -26.34
C PRO A 164 5.01 10.95 -27.63
N SER A 165 3.75 10.95 -28.06
CA SER A 165 3.29 11.74 -29.24
C SER A 165 3.41 13.26 -29.04
N LEU A 166 3.68 13.73 -27.81
CA LEU A 166 4.01 15.14 -27.56
C LEU A 166 5.30 15.57 -28.27
N LEU A 167 6.23 14.65 -28.55
CA LEU A 167 7.44 14.94 -29.33
C LEU A 167 7.10 15.35 -30.78
N ASP A 168 6.13 14.70 -31.41
CA ASP A 168 5.60 15.12 -32.73
C ASP A 168 4.96 16.51 -32.64
N GLY A 169 4.33 16.80 -31.51
CA GLY A 169 3.79 18.11 -31.18
C GLY A 169 4.87 19.18 -31.09
N PHE A 170 5.99 18.88 -30.42
CA PHE A 170 7.13 19.79 -30.33
C PHE A 170 7.77 20.01 -31.70
N ASP A 171 7.97 18.95 -32.49
CA ASP A 171 8.53 19.04 -33.84
C ASP A 171 7.67 19.90 -34.77
N LYS A 172 6.34 19.72 -34.69
CA LYS A 172 5.37 20.51 -35.47
C LYS A 172 5.52 22.03 -35.29
N TYR A 173 5.95 22.47 -34.11
CA TYR A 173 6.18 23.89 -33.80
C TYR A 173 7.68 24.22 -33.64
N GLN A 174 8.58 23.37 -34.15
CA GLN A 174 10.04 23.60 -34.16
C GLN A 174 10.67 23.70 -32.76
N LEU A 175 10.02 23.13 -31.75
CA LEU A 175 10.45 23.12 -30.34
C LEU A 175 11.19 21.84 -29.95
N LEU A 176 11.24 20.83 -30.82
CA LEU A 176 11.92 19.56 -30.51
C LEU A 176 13.42 19.74 -30.23
N PRO A 177 14.20 20.53 -31.01
CA PRO A 177 15.59 20.83 -30.67
C PRO A 177 15.74 21.58 -29.35
N THR A 178 14.83 22.51 -29.04
CA THR A 178 14.82 23.26 -27.78
C THR A 178 14.56 22.34 -26.59
N PHE A 179 13.59 21.42 -26.70
CA PHE A 179 13.33 20.40 -25.69
C PHE A 179 14.57 19.56 -25.40
N TRP A 180 15.25 19.05 -26.43
CA TRP A 180 16.46 18.25 -26.25
C TRP A 180 17.62 19.07 -25.69
N SER A 181 17.80 20.32 -26.11
CA SER A 181 18.78 21.24 -25.51
C SER A 181 18.51 21.47 -24.01
N PHE A 182 17.24 21.50 -23.61
CA PHE A 182 16.88 21.58 -22.19
C PHE A 182 17.23 20.28 -21.46
N VAL A 183 16.98 19.11 -22.04
CA VAL A 183 17.37 17.81 -21.50
C VAL A 183 18.89 17.69 -21.36
N ASP A 184 19.65 18.02 -22.41
CA ASP A 184 21.11 17.97 -22.44
C ASP A 184 21.72 18.83 -21.34
N ARG A 185 21.21 20.07 -21.17
CA ARG A 185 21.70 20.98 -20.13
C ARG A 185 21.25 20.61 -18.73
N ALA A 186 20.02 20.13 -18.55
CA ALA A 186 19.50 19.78 -17.23
C ALA A 186 20.13 18.50 -16.68
N TYR A 187 20.35 17.49 -17.51
CA TYR A 187 20.82 16.18 -17.05
C TYR A 187 22.26 15.88 -17.45
N GLY A 188 22.91 16.73 -18.25
CA GLY A 188 24.24 16.44 -18.78
C GLY A 188 24.17 15.23 -19.71
N TYR A 189 23.10 15.18 -20.53
CA TYR A 189 22.80 14.06 -21.41
C TYR A 189 23.56 14.21 -22.73
N HIS A 190 24.26 13.13 -23.13
CA HIS A 190 25.06 13.09 -24.37
C HIS A 190 24.64 11.95 -25.32
N GLY A 191 23.53 11.29 -25.01
CA GLY A 191 23.01 10.16 -25.78
C GLY A 191 22.25 10.59 -27.03
N LYS A 192 21.50 9.66 -27.60
CA LYS A 192 20.65 9.95 -28.77
C LYS A 192 19.42 10.74 -28.34
N HIS A 193 18.98 11.69 -29.15
CA HIS A 193 17.73 12.45 -28.93
C HIS A 193 16.48 11.59 -29.20
N GLU A 194 16.38 10.47 -28.49
CA GLU A 194 15.31 9.49 -28.48
C GLU A 194 14.88 9.23 -27.04
N LEU A 195 13.57 9.24 -26.78
CA LEU A 195 13.04 9.11 -25.41
C LEU A 195 13.46 7.79 -24.74
N GLN A 196 13.54 6.69 -25.49
CA GLN A 196 13.94 5.38 -24.95
C GLN A 196 15.41 5.38 -24.50
N ASP A 197 16.31 6.01 -25.26
CA ASP A 197 17.73 6.11 -24.92
C ASP A 197 17.94 6.98 -23.67
N LEU A 198 17.21 8.10 -23.58
CA LEU A 198 17.21 8.95 -22.39
C LEU A 198 16.75 8.18 -21.14
N LEU A 199 15.64 7.44 -21.23
CA LEU A 199 15.10 6.69 -20.10
C LEU A 199 16.01 5.54 -19.68
N ALA A 200 16.63 4.84 -20.63
CA ALA A 200 17.64 3.83 -20.35
C ALA A 200 18.86 4.45 -19.63
N THR A 201 19.36 5.56 -20.14
CA THR A 201 20.46 6.35 -19.52
C THR A 201 20.12 6.71 -18.08
N MET A 202 18.96 7.33 -17.84
CA MET A 202 18.54 7.76 -16.51
C MET A 202 18.40 6.58 -15.54
N MET A 203 17.79 5.48 -15.96
CA MET A 203 17.58 4.31 -15.11
C MET A 203 18.89 3.56 -14.80
N ILE A 204 19.81 3.43 -15.76
CA ILE A 204 21.14 2.85 -15.51
C ILE A 204 21.87 3.67 -14.45
N ASN A 205 21.99 4.99 -14.66
CA ASN A 205 22.69 5.86 -13.73
C ASN A 205 22.04 5.85 -12.34
N PHE A 206 20.72 5.86 -12.27
CA PHE A 206 19.99 5.76 -11.00
C PHE A 206 20.24 4.42 -10.28
N ALA A 207 20.25 3.30 -11.01
CA ALA A 207 20.57 1.99 -10.43
C ALA A 207 21.99 1.96 -9.86
N TYR A 208 22.99 2.41 -10.62
CA TYR A 208 24.39 2.44 -10.19
C TYR A 208 24.63 3.41 -9.02
N TYR A 209 23.95 4.57 -9.04
CA TYR A 209 23.93 5.50 -7.90
C TYR A 209 23.40 4.82 -6.62
N GLN A 210 22.25 4.14 -6.69
CA GLN A 210 21.70 3.42 -5.54
C GLN A 210 22.61 2.30 -5.03
N MET A 211 23.35 1.64 -5.93
CA MET A 211 24.30 0.58 -5.57
C MET A 211 25.61 1.11 -4.98
N GLU A 212 25.85 2.42 -5.08
CA GLU A 212 27.12 3.08 -4.73
C GLU A 212 28.28 2.54 -5.58
N LEU A 213 28.03 2.39 -6.89
CA LEU A 213 28.98 1.87 -7.87
C LEU A 213 29.19 2.87 -9.00
N ASP A 214 30.42 2.95 -9.50
CA ASP A 214 30.71 3.65 -10.76
C ASP A 214 30.13 2.90 -11.96
N LEU A 215 29.77 3.62 -13.03
CA LEU A 215 29.37 2.98 -14.28
C LEU A 215 30.56 2.21 -14.88
N PRO A 216 30.38 0.94 -15.28
CA PRO A 216 31.43 0.19 -15.94
C PRO A 216 31.72 0.76 -17.33
N THR A 217 32.94 0.57 -17.82
CA THR A 217 33.38 1.06 -19.14
C THR A 217 32.46 0.63 -20.29
N SER A 218 31.83 -0.55 -20.19
CA SER A 218 30.88 -1.04 -21.18
C SER A 218 29.58 -0.21 -21.28
N LEU A 219 29.29 0.60 -20.26
CA LEU A 219 28.11 1.48 -20.18
C LEU A 219 28.47 2.95 -20.27
N GLN A 220 29.71 3.30 -20.63
CA GLN A 220 30.15 4.70 -20.70
C GLN A 220 29.32 5.56 -21.66
N SER A 221 28.71 4.96 -22.70
CA SER A 221 27.78 5.68 -23.59
C SER A 221 26.51 6.19 -22.90
N TYR A 222 26.19 5.67 -21.72
CA TYR A 222 25.06 6.08 -20.90
C TYR A 222 25.47 7.04 -19.78
N GLU A 223 26.73 7.47 -19.69
CA GLU A 223 27.19 8.36 -18.63
C GLU A 223 26.52 9.75 -18.73
N VAL A 224 26.13 10.30 -17.58
CA VAL A 224 25.55 11.65 -17.47
C VAL A 224 26.47 12.56 -16.66
N SER A 225 26.53 13.84 -17.01
CA SER A 225 27.37 14.81 -16.28
C SER A 225 26.73 15.32 -14.98
N TYR A 226 25.39 15.28 -14.86
CA TYR A 226 24.66 15.80 -13.69
C TYR A 226 23.81 14.70 -13.03
N ILE A 227 24.49 13.80 -12.32
CA ILE A 227 23.87 12.62 -11.70
C ILE A 227 22.78 12.99 -10.69
N ASN A 228 22.96 14.06 -9.90
CA ASN A 228 21.97 14.42 -8.88
C ASN A 228 20.65 14.91 -9.51
N ASN A 229 20.71 15.53 -10.69
CA ASN A 229 19.54 15.91 -11.46
C ASN A 229 18.77 14.67 -11.94
N VAL A 230 19.48 13.65 -12.44
CA VAL A 230 18.87 12.38 -12.84
C VAL A 230 18.24 11.68 -11.63
N VAL A 231 18.96 11.57 -10.50
CA VAL A 231 18.46 10.93 -9.29
C VAL A 231 17.22 11.65 -8.76
N SER A 232 17.26 12.99 -8.70
CA SER A 232 16.13 13.82 -8.26
C SER A 232 14.91 13.63 -9.16
N PHE A 233 15.10 13.62 -10.48
CA PHE A 233 14.04 13.34 -11.45
C PHE A 233 13.44 11.95 -11.24
N MET A 234 14.27 10.91 -11.11
CA MET A 234 13.82 9.52 -10.95
C MET A 234 13.01 9.32 -9.66
N LEU A 235 13.45 9.91 -8.55
CA LEU A 235 12.73 9.88 -7.27
C LEU A 235 11.38 10.61 -7.37
N ASN A 236 11.36 11.81 -7.95
CA ASN A 236 10.14 12.59 -8.12
C ASN A 236 9.15 11.90 -9.07
N TRP A 237 9.63 11.31 -10.16
CA TRP A 237 8.78 10.61 -11.12
C TRP A 237 8.19 9.32 -10.56
N ARG A 238 8.98 8.50 -9.86
CA ARG A 238 8.51 7.22 -9.32
C ARG A 238 7.55 7.39 -8.14
N ASN A 239 7.75 8.39 -7.29
CA ASN A 239 6.93 8.61 -6.09
C ASN A 239 5.56 9.24 -6.40
N ARG A 240 5.37 9.77 -7.61
CA ARG A 240 4.09 10.28 -8.09
C ARG A 240 3.08 9.14 -8.31
N ARG A 241 1.98 9.19 -7.55
CA ARG A 241 0.91 8.17 -7.59
C ARG A 241 0.27 8.03 -8.97
N ASP A 242 0.14 9.12 -9.74
CA ASP A 242 -0.46 9.15 -11.08
C ASP A 242 0.44 8.53 -12.16
N THR A 243 1.75 8.40 -11.91
CA THR A 243 2.74 7.88 -12.87
C THR A 243 3.34 6.53 -12.50
N ARG A 244 2.99 5.97 -11.33
CA ARG A 244 3.56 4.69 -10.84
C ARG A 244 3.45 3.55 -11.86
N ALA A 245 2.30 3.37 -12.51
CA ALA A 245 2.11 2.34 -13.53
C ALA A 245 2.97 2.59 -14.79
N VAL A 246 3.14 3.86 -15.18
CA VAL A 246 3.98 4.26 -16.31
C VAL A 246 5.45 3.96 -16.02
N TYR A 247 5.95 4.31 -14.83
CA TYR A 247 7.30 3.97 -14.39
C TYR A 247 7.57 2.46 -14.47
N LYS A 248 6.67 1.63 -13.88
CA LYS A 248 6.84 0.17 -13.85
C LYS A 248 6.93 -0.44 -15.25
N LYS A 249 6.08 0.05 -16.17
CA LYS A 249 6.14 -0.33 -17.58
C LYS A 249 7.45 0.09 -18.23
N THR A 250 7.85 1.36 -18.10
CA THR A 250 9.12 1.86 -18.66
C THR A 250 10.32 1.09 -18.13
N ALA A 251 10.37 0.79 -16.83
CA ALA A 251 11.46 0.00 -16.25
C ALA A 251 11.54 -1.41 -16.86
N THR A 252 10.39 -2.01 -17.17
CA THR A 252 10.33 -3.31 -17.86
C THR A 252 10.82 -3.21 -19.30
N ASP A 253 10.39 -2.18 -20.04
CA ASP A 253 10.78 -1.94 -21.44
C ASP A 253 12.30 -1.68 -21.54
N VAL A 254 12.84 -0.84 -20.66
CA VAL A 254 14.29 -0.56 -20.56
C VAL A 254 15.08 -1.81 -20.21
N TRP A 255 14.62 -2.61 -19.24
CA TRP A 255 15.28 -3.87 -18.89
C TRP A 255 15.39 -4.82 -20.10
N GLN A 256 14.32 -4.92 -20.90
CA GLN A 256 14.30 -5.77 -22.10
C GLN A 256 15.22 -5.23 -23.20
N GLN A 257 15.18 -3.91 -23.45
CA GLN A 257 16.02 -3.25 -24.45
C GLN A 257 17.52 -3.48 -24.20
N LEU A 258 17.93 -3.46 -22.93
CA LEU A 258 19.32 -3.55 -22.52
C LEU A 258 19.83 -4.98 -22.30
N ASP A 259 18.97 -5.99 -22.45
CA ASP A 259 19.23 -7.36 -21.95
C ASP A 259 19.75 -7.31 -20.49
N GLY A 260 18.92 -6.77 -19.60
CA GLY A 260 19.30 -6.49 -18.21
C GLY A 260 19.87 -7.70 -17.46
N TYR A 261 19.47 -8.93 -17.82
CA TYR A 261 20.04 -10.15 -17.23
C TYR A 261 21.51 -10.33 -17.59
N GLN A 262 21.91 -10.06 -18.83
CA GLN A 262 23.33 -10.07 -19.19
C GLN A 262 24.05 -8.85 -18.63
N LEU A 263 23.42 -7.68 -18.69
CA LEU A 263 24.05 -6.43 -18.27
C LEU A 263 24.44 -6.44 -16.78
N PHE A 264 23.54 -6.95 -15.93
CA PHE A 264 23.71 -6.96 -14.47
C PHE A 264 24.20 -8.31 -13.92
N LYS A 265 24.67 -9.21 -14.79
CA LYS A 265 25.07 -10.58 -14.42
C LYS A 265 26.21 -10.61 -13.38
N SER A 266 27.16 -9.70 -13.50
CA SER A 266 28.35 -9.63 -12.63
C SER A 266 28.09 -9.02 -11.26
N LEU A 267 26.93 -8.38 -11.05
CA LEU A 267 26.58 -7.78 -9.77
C LEU A 267 26.48 -8.84 -8.68
N LYS A 268 27.04 -8.52 -7.52
CA LYS A 268 26.87 -9.32 -6.30
C LYS A 268 25.49 -9.10 -5.71
N ILE A 269 25.03 -10.07 -4.92
CA ILE A 269 23.76 -9.93 -4.21
C ILE A 269 23.76 -8.72 -3.25
N SER A 270 24.87 -8.43 -2.58
CA SER A 270 25.01 -7.26 -1.69
C SER A 270 24.78 -5.92 -2.41
N GLU A 271 25.13 -5.84 -3.70
CA GLU A 271 24.92 -4.66 -4.54
C GLU A 271 23.44 -4.59 -4.98
N ARG A 272 22.86 -5.71 -5.44
CA ARG A 272 21.44 -5.80 -5.83
C ARG A 272 20.48 -5.43 -4.69
N LEU A 273 20.84 -5.77 -3.45
CA LEU A 273 20.06 -5.43 -2.26
C LEU A 273 19.90 -3.92 -2.03
N LYS A 274 20.76 -3.08 -2.62
CA LYS A 274 20.75 -1.62 -2.45
C LYS A 274 19.84 -0.89 -3.45
N THR A 275 19.54 -1.51 -4.60
CA THR A 275 18.74 -0.88 -5.66
C THR A 275 17.37 -1.53 -5.85
N ASP A 276 16.39 -0.70 -6.17
CA ASP A 276 15.02 -1.08 -6.50
C ASP A 276 14.57 -0.39 -7.79
N THR A 277 15.50 -0.06 -8.68
CA THR A 277 15.20 0.62 -9.96
C THR A 277 14.33 -0.26 -10.86
N PHE A 278 14.60 -1.56 -10.87
CA PHE A 278 13.92 -2.58 -11.68
C PHE A 278 13.36 -3.70 -10.80
N ILE A 279 12.15 -4.20 -11.12
CA ILE A 279 11.51 -5.30 -10.38
C ILE A 279 12.33 -6.60 -10.46
N GLN A 280 13.13 -6.77 -11.52
CA GLN A 280 13.99 -7.93 -11.72
C GLN A 280 15.07 -8.05 -10.64
N PHE A 281 15.43 -6.96 -9.95
CA PHE A 281 16.29 -7.06 -8.77
C PHE A 281 15.56 -7.73 -7.60
N ASP A 282 14.30 -7.37 -7.32
CA ASP A 282 13.50 -8.06 -6.31
C ASP A 282 13.30 -9.54 -6.65
N GLN A 283 13.02 -9.87 -7.91
CA GLN A 283 12.89 -11.26 -8.36
C GLN A 283 14.17 -12.08 -8.08
N GLN A 284 15.34 -11.53 -8.41
CA GLN A 284 16.62 -12.17 -8.13
C GLN A 284 16.93 -12.26 -6.63
N VAL A 285 16.53 -11.25 -5.84
CA VAL A 285 16.70 -11.26 -4.38
C VAL A 285 15.80 -12.32 -3.75
N VAL A 286 14.54 -12.41 -4.14
CA VAL A 286 13.61 -13.46 -3.69
C VAL A 286 14.16 -14.85 -4.02
N GLN A 287 14.61 -15.05 -5.27
CA GLN A 287 15.23 -16.31 -5.66
C GLN A 287 16.44 -16.66 -4.77
N TRP A 288 17.33 -15.69 -4.55
CA TRP A 288 18.48 -15.88 -3.69
C TRP A 288 18.10 -16.22 -2.24
N LEU A 289 17.11 -15.52 -1.66
CA LEU A 289 16.61 -15.79 -0.30
C LEU A 289 16.06 -17.22 -0.19
N VAL A 290 15.30 -17.66 -1.19
CA VAL A 290 14.78 -19.04 -1.26
C VAL A 290 15.92 -20.05 -1.34
N GLU A 291 16.95 -19.80 -2.17
CA GLU A 291 18.13 -20.65 -2.26
C GLU A 291 18.88 -20.75 -0.91
N GLN A 292 19.01 -19.65 -0.16
CA GLN A 292 19.62 -19.67 1.18
C GLN A 292 18.84 -20.54 2.16
N LEU A 293 17.50 -20.44 2.18
CA LEU A 293 16.64 -21.28 3.01
C LEU A 293 16.73 -22.76 2.63
N LEU A 294 16.78 -23.06 1.32
CA LEU A 294 16.95 -24.43 0.83
C LEU A 294 18.30 -25.03 1.25
N GLN A 295 19.37 -24.23 1.25
CA GLN A 295 20.70 -24.62 1.73
C GLN A 295 20.82 -24.70 3.25
N GLY A 296 19.84 -24.18 4.00
CA GLY A 296 19.83 -24.20 5.47
C GLY A 296 20.66 -23.08 6.11
N HIS A 297 20.94 -22.00 5.37
CA HIS A 297 21.59 -20.81 5.91
C HIS A 297 20.57 -19.94 6.64
N LEU A 298 20.45 -20.12 7.96
CA LEU A 298 19.42 -19.46 8.78
C LEU A 298 19.96 -18.34 9.68
N GLY A 299 21.28 -18.13 9.72
CA GLY A 299 21.91 -17.04 10.48
C GLY A 299 21.97 -15.72 9.72
N GLU A 300 22.85 -14.84 10.18
CA GLU A 300 23.28 -13.66 9.42
C GLU A 300 24.02 -14.09 8.15
N VAL A 301 23.76 -13.38 7.05
CA VAL A 301 24.31 -13.76 5.73
C VAL A 301 25.06 -12.60 5.06
N ILE A 302 24.49 -11.39 5.06
CA ILE A 302 25.07 -10.22 4.38
C ILE A 302 24.95 -8.99 5.28
N ASP A 303 26.04 -8.24 5.44
CA ASP A 303 26.08 -6.99 6.21
C ASP A 303 25.46 -7.10 7.62
N GLN A 304 25.69 -8.24 8.29
CA GLN A 304 25.12 -8.58 9.62
C GLN A 304 23.58 -8.66 9.64
N MET A 305 22.94 -8.75 8.47
CA MET A 305 21.50 -9.00 8.36
C MET A 305 21.20 -10.48 8.17
N SER A 306 20.19 -10.96 8.89
CA SER A 306 19.51 -12.22 8.68
C SER A 306 18.57 -12.17 7.46
N LEU A 307 18.13 -13.34 6.97
CA LEU A 307 17.20 -13.41 5.84
C LEU A 307 15.87 -12.64 6.10
N PRO A 308 15.24 -12.73 7.29
CA PRO A 308 14.05 -11.92 7.59
C PRO A 308 14.30 -10.41 7.56
N GLU A 309 15.47 -9.94 8.01
CA GLU A 309 15.82 -8.51 7.99
C GLU A 309 16.04 -8.01 6.55
N ILE A 310 16.66 -8.83 5.70
CA ILE A 310 16.78 -8.54 4.26
C ILE A 310 15.40 -8.45 3.61
N ALA A 311 14.51 -9.41 3.87
CA ALA A 311 13.14 -9.39 3.37
C ALA A 311 12.38 -8.15 3.86
N GLY A 312 12.53 -7.79 5.14
CA GLY A 312 11.96 -6.57 5.73
C GLY A 312 12.47 -5.28 5.08
N LYS A 313 13.78 -5.19 4.81
CA LYS A 313 14.39 -4.08 4.08
C LYS A 313 13.79 -3.93 2.68
N ARG A 314 13.63 -5.03 1.93
CA ARG A 314 13.02 -5.00 0.59
C ARG A 314 11.53 -4.67 0.61
N CYS A 315 10.80 -5.08 1.64
CA CYS A 315 9.39 -4.68 1.85
C CYS A 315 9.20 -3.17 2.09
N ARG A 316 10.29 -2.40 2.25
CA ARG A 316 10.28 -0.93 2.38
C ARG A 316 10.75 -0.21 1.11
N MET A 317 11.05 -0.96 0.05
CA MET A 317 11.48 -0.44 -1.24
C MET A 317 10.30 -0.34 -2.23
N TYR A 318 10.54 0.27 -3.37
CA TYR A 318 9.48 0.69 -4.30
C TYR A 318 8.60 -0.44 -4.87
N PHE A 319 9.20 -1.60 -5.13
CA PHE A 319 8.52 -2.81 -5.65
C PHE A 319 8.07 -3.77 -4.54
N ALA A 320 7.97 -3.30 -3.30
CA ALA A 320 7.53 -4.10 -2.17
C ALA A 320 6.15 -4.71 -2.40
N GLU A 321 5.20 -3.95 -2.95
CA GLU A 321 3.81 -4.39 -3.17
C GLU A 321 3.75 -5.64 -4.06
N GLU A 322 4.56 -5.72 -5.10
CA GLU A 322 4.61 -6.87 -6.02
C GLU A 322 5.28 -8.12 -5.44
N ASN A 323 6.04 -7.97 -4.35
CA ASN A 323 6.84 -9.04 -3.76
C ASN A 323 6.52 -9.27 -2.28
N GLN A 324 5.50 -8.60 -1.73
CA GLN A 324 5.17 -8.64 -0.30
C GLN A 324 4.86 -10.06 0.17
N LEU A 325 4.09 -10.82 -0.63
CA LEU A 325 3.79 -12.22 -0.34
C LEU A 325 5.05 -13.10 -0.37
N ALA A 326 5.90 -12.94 -1.37
CA ALA A 326 7.17 -13.68 -1.47
C ALA A 326 8.09 -13.41 -0.27
N TYR A 327 8.28 -12.14 0.11
CA TYR A 327 9.08 -11.78 1.27
C TYR A 327 8.44 -12.27 2.58
N SER A 328 7.10 -12.22 2.71
CA SER A 328 6.39 -12.83 3.84
C SER A 328 6.64 -14.33 3.93
N MET A 329 6.56 -15.05 2.81
CA MET A 329 6.87 -16.49 2.73
C MET A 329 8.31 -16.79 3.16
N VAL A 330 9.30 -15.98 2.76
CA VAL A 330 10.69 -16.12 3.22
C VAL A 330 10.78 -16.00 4.75
N VAL A 331 10.13 -14.98 5.33
CA VAL A 331 10.12 -14.76 6.79
C VAL A 331 9.46 -15.94 7.52
N GLN A 332 8.32 -16.42 7.05
CA GLN A 332 7.64 -17.54 7.70
C GLN A 332 8.39 -18.86 7.53
N ALA A 333 8.95 -19.13 6.34
CA ALA A 333 9.77 -20.30 6.11
C ALA A 333 11.01 -20.30 7.01
N HIS A 334 11.68 -19.16 7.18
CA HIS A 334 12.80 -19.02 8.12
C HIS A 334 12.39 -19.40 9.54
N ARG A 335 11.24 -18.91 10.03
CA ARG A 335 10.71 -19.24 11.37
C ARG A 335 10.46 -20.74 11.56
N ILE A 336 9.89 -21.40 10.55
CA ILE A 336 9.57 -22.84 10.59
C ILE A 336 10.84 -23.70 10.50
N LEU A 337 11.79 -23.32 9.64
CA LEU A 337 13.02 -24.08 9.40
C LEU A 337 14.07 -23.88 10.50
N THR A 338 13.93 -22.84 11.32
CA THR A 338 14.81 -22.60 12.47
C THR A 338 14.56 -23.63 13.55
N LYS A 339 15.56 -24.49 13.78
CA LYS A 339 15.50 -25.53 14.82
C LYS A 339 15.25 -24.91 16.19
N ARG A 340 14.33 -25.52 16.93
CA ARG A 340 14.07 -25.23 18.34
C ARG A 340 14.35 -26.47 19.17
N GLU A 341 14.73 -26.27 20.43
CA GLU A 341 14.81 -27.39 21.37
C GLU A 341 13.39 -27.90 21.62
N LEU A 342 13.19 -29.21 21.49
CA LEU A 342 11.95 -29.85 21.88
C LEU A 342 11.87 -29.89 23.40
N HIS A 343 10.71 -29.52 23.94
CA HIS A 343 10.48 -29.48 25.39
C HIS A 343 9.92 -30.82 25.89
N ASP A 344 10.68 -31.91 25.79
CA ASP A 344 10.33 -33.12 26.54
C ASP A 344 10.77 -32.95 28.00
N THR A 345 9.79 -32.65 28.84
CA THR A 345 9.97 -32.43 30.27
C THR A 345 9.29 -33.51 31.11
N GLY A 346 8.56 -34.44 30.47
CA GLY A 346 7.72 -35.46 31.11
C GLY A 346 6.59 -34.88 31.97
N LYS A 347 6.12 -33.66 31.66
CA LYS A 347 5.09 -32.93 32.42
C LYS A 347 4.16 -32.14 31.52
N LEU A 348 2.86 -32.41 31.65
CA LEU A 348 1.81 -31.74 30.89
C LEU A 348 1.84 -30.20 31.05
N ASP A 349 2.04 -29.68 32.26
CA ASP A 349 2.07 -28.22 32.51
C ASP A 349 3.21 -27.52 31.74
N ASP A 350 4.37 -28.18 31.64
CA ASP A 350 5.53 -27.65 30.92
C ASP A 350 5.28 -27.68 29.40
N LEU A 351 4.60 -28.72 28.88
CA LEU A 351 4.17 -28.78 27.48
C LEU A 351 3.13 -27.71 27.14
N ILE A 352 2.14 -27.50 28.02
CA ILE A 352 1.17 -26.41 27.88
C ILE A 352 1.90 -25.08 27.84
N HIS A 353 2.82 -24.84 28.79
CA HIS A 353 3.59 -23.60 28.85
C HIS A 353 4.39 -23.37 27.57
N ALA A 354 5.14 -24.39 27.11
CA ALA A 354 5.92 -24.33 25.88
C ALA A 354 5.05 -24.00 24.65
N TYR A 355 3.84 -24.55 24.57
CA TYR A 355 2.95 -24.25 23.45
C TYR A 355 2.43 -22.80 23.48
N ILE A 356 1.97 -22.32 24.64
CA ILE A 356 1.38 -20.97 24.77
C ILE A 356 2.41 -19.84 24.73
N THR A 357 3.69 -20.13 24.94
CA THR A 357 4.79 -19.15 24.80
C THR A 357 5.39 -19.15 23.40
N ASP A 358 5.71 -20.33 22.86
CA ASP A 358 6.58 -20.44 21.68
C ASP A 358 6.03 -21.37 20.59
N GLY A 359 5.37 -22.47 20.97
CA GLY A 359 4.88 -23.48 20.04
C GLY A 359 3.85 -22.92 19.06
N TYR A 360 2.92 -22.10 19.56
CA TYR A 360 1.89 -21.46 18.72
C TYR A 360 2.48 -20.59 17.60
N LEU A 361 3.70 -20.04 17.77
CA LEU A 361 4.34 -19.19 16.76
C LEU A 361 4.71 -19.96 15.49
N ILE A 362 5.01 -21.26 15.61
CA ILE A 362 5.29 -22.12 14.45
C ILE A 362 3.99 -22.42 13.70
N ASP A 363 2.91 -22.69 14.42
CA ASP A 363 1.58 -22.84 13.83
C ASP A 363 1.12 -21.57 13.10
N THR A 364 1.32 -20.39 13.70
CA THR A 364 1.07 -19.10 13.05
C THR A 364 1.92 -18.94 11.80
N ALA A 365 3.22 -19.27 11.85
CA ALA A 365 4.11 -19.17 10.71
C ALA A 365 3.67 -20.09 9.56
N TYR A 366 3.31 -21.34 9.87
CA TYR A 366 2.84 -22.30 8.87
C TYR A 366 1.51 -21.87 8.24
N ARG A 367 0.55 -21.39 9.04
CA ARG A 367 -0.70 -20.80 8.54
C ARG A 367 -0.41 -19.64 7.58
N LYS A 368 0.42 -18.68 8.00
CA LYS A 368 0.76 -17.49 7.20
C LYS A 368 1.53 -17.83 5.94
N TYR A 369 2.48 -18.77 6.00
CA TYR A 369 3.19 -19.26 4.82
C TYR A 369 2.23 -19.86 3.81
N THR A 370 1.36 -20.76 4.29
CA THR A 370 0.41 -21.49 3.46
C THR A 370 -0.62 -20.55 2.82
N ASN A 371 -1.16 -19.58 3.56
CA ASN A 371 -2.09 -18.59 3.02
C ASN A 371 -1.40 -17.65 2.01
N ALA A 372 -0.15 -17.23 2.27
CA ALA A 372 0.61 -16.42 1.31
C ALA A 372 0.94 -17.20 0.03
N SER A 373 1.25 -18.49 0.15
CA SER A 373 1.50 -19.39 -0.99
C SER A 373 0.29 -19.52 -1.91
N ASP A 374 -0.92 -19.59 -1.36
CA ASP A 374 -2.16 -19.71 -2.15
C ASP A 374 -2.49 -18.45 -2.95
N GLN A 375 -2.02 -17.30 -2.47
CA GLN A 375 -2.26 -15.99 -3.07
C GLN A 375 -1.09 -15.53 -3.96
N LEU A 376 -0.02 -16.32 -4.03
CA LEU A 376 1.19 -15.97 -4.76
C LEU A 376 0.90 -15.85 -6.27
N PRO A 377 1.40 -14.79 -6.95
CA PRO A 377 1.23 -14.67 -8.39
C PRO A 377 1.83 -15.88 -9.13
N THR A 378 1.17 -16.34 -10.19
CA THR A 378 1.60 -17.53 -10.96
C THR A 378 3.07 -17.44 -11.43
N SER A 379 3.55 -16.24 -11.74
CA SER A 379 4.94 -15.99 -12.15
C SER A 379 6.00 -16.26 -11.06
N GLN A 380 5.60 -16.37 -9.79
CA GLN A 380 6.49 -16.61 -8.65
C GLN A 380 6.36 -18.03 -8.06
N VAL A 381 5.31 -18.78 -8.41
CA VAL A 381 5.03 -20.12 -7.83
C VAL A 381 6.20 -21.08 -7.98
N GLU A 382 6.81 -21.13 -9.17
CA GLU A 382 7.94 -22.04 -9.45
C GLU A 382 9.16 -21.77 -8.54
N VAL A 383 9.39 -20.50 -8.17
CA VAL A 383 10.50 -20.12 -7.29
C VAL A 383 10.36 -20.76 -5.91
N PHE A 384 9.13 -20.91 -5.41
CA PHE A 384 8.85 -21.42 -4.07
C PHE A 384 8.55 -22.92 -4.00
N GLU A 385 8.39 -23.63 -5.14
CA GLU A 385 7.92 -25.03 -5.15
C GLU A 385 8.73 -25.95 -4.22
N LYS A 386 10.06 -25.94 -4.35
CA LYS A 386 10.96 -26.75 -3.51
C LYS A 386 10.98 -26.28 -2.05
N LEU A 387 10.85 -24.98 -1.82
CA LEU A 387 10.83 -24.43 -0.47
C LEU A 387 9.53 -24.83 0.24
N SER A 388 8.39 -24.78 -0.44
CA SER A 388 7.10 -25.22 0.10
C SER A 388 7.13 -26.69 0.49
N GLN A 389 7.75 -27.57 -0.31
CA GLN A 389 7.96 -28.98 0.06
C GLN A 389 8.82 -29.12 1.33
N LYS A 390 9.90 -28.33 1.45
CA LYS A 390 10.78 -28.35 2.63
C LYS A 390 10.08 -27.81 3.88
N VAL A 391 9.32 -26.73 3.74
CA VAL A 391 8.51 -26.13 4.83
C VAL A 391 7.44 -27.10 5.31
N GLU A 392 6.72 -27.74 4.38
CA GLU A 392 5.72 -28.76 4.70
C GLU A 392 6.35 -29.93 5.46
N ALA A 393 7.47 -30.46 4.97
CA ALA A 393 8.17 -31.56 5.62
C ALA A 393 8.66 -31.18 7.03
N ALA A 394 9.25 -30.00 7.19
CA ALA A 394 9.73 -29.52 8.49
C ALA A 394 8.58 -29.30 9.48
N TYR A 395 7.49 -28.65 9.05
CA TYR A 395 6.33 -28.46 9.92
C TYR A 395 5.73 -29.79 10.38
N ASN A 396 5.54 -30.76 9.47
CA ASN A 396 4.94 -32.04 9.82
C ASN A 396 5.86 -32.89 10.70
N ASN A 397 7.14 -33.03 10.33
CA ASN A 397 8.05 -34.00 10.95
C ASN A 397 8.82 -33.44 12.14
N ASP A 398 9.21 -32.16 12.10
CA ASP A 398 10.07 -31.57 13.13
C ASP A 398 9.26 -30.82 14.19
N HIS A 399 8.00 -30.44 13.90
CA HIS A 399 7.13 -29.73 14.84
C HIS A 399 5.87 -30.50 15.20
N LEU A 400 4.98 -30.76 14.24
CA LEU A 400 3.65 -31.29 14.50
C LEU A 400 3.69 -32.71 15.11
N ALA A 401 4.41 -33.65 14.48
CA ALA A 401 4.47 -35.02 14.97
C ALA A 401 5.10 -35.15 16.37
N PRO A 402 6.26 -34.54 16.69
CA PRO A 402 6.82 -34.54 18.05
C PRO A 402 5.89 -33.89 19.07
N THR A 403 5.33 -32.72 18.74
CA THR A 403 4.43 -31.98 19.66
C THR A 403 3.19 -32.80 20.02
N ILE A 404 2.60 -33.52 19.05
CA ILE A 404 1.46 -34.40 19.32
C ILE A 404 1.90 -35.62 20.13
N HIS A 405 3.06 -36.20 19.81
CA HIS A 405 3.57 -37.36 20.52
C HIS A 405 3.79 -37.08 22.00
N ASP A 406 4.55 -36.02 22.31
CA ASP A 406 4.87 -35.61 23.69
C ASP A 406 3.59 -35.27 24.46
N TRP A 407 2.66 -34.53 23.82
CA TRP A 407 1.35 -34.24 24.40
C TRP A 407 0.55 -35.50 24.72
N CYS A 408 0.49 -36.47 23.80
CA CYS A 408 -0.26 -37.71 24.02
C CYS A 408 0.36 -38.58 25.11
N GLN A 409 1.68 -38.53 25.31
CA GLN A 409 2.36 -39.29 26.36
C GLN A 409 2.04 -38.74 27.75
N ASP A 410 2.01 -37.42 27.90
CA ASP A 410 1.87 -36.77 29.20
C ASP A 410 0.43 -36.33 29.53
N TYR A 411 -0.47 -36.30 28.55
CA TYR A 411 -1.86 -35.89 28.76
C TYR A 411 -2.63 -36.89 29.62
N VAL A 412 -3.07 -36.43 30.79
CA VAL A 412 -3.95 -37.14 31.71
C VAL A 412 -5.10 -36.20 32.11
N PRO A 413 -6.37 -36.48 31.78
CA PRO A 413 -7.48 -35.55 32.03
C PRO A 413 -7.59 -35.10 33.49
N ASN A 414 -7.36 -36.01 34.42
CA ASN A 414 -7.46 -35.74 35.85
C ASN A 414 -6.25 -34.97 36.43
N ALA A 415 -5.18 -34.81 35.65
CA ALA A 415 -4.01 -34.00 36.03
C ALA A 415 -4.15 -32.53 35.62
N VAL A 416 -5.08 -32.20 34.71
CA VAL A 416 -5.32 -30.82 34.27
C VAL A 416 -5.90 -30.00 35.43
N GLU A 417 -5.37 -28.80 35.63
CA GLU A 417 -5.83 -27.89 36.68
C GLU A 417 -7.32 -27.56 36.49
N PRO A 418 -8.17 -27.69 37.54
CA PRO A 418 -9.62 -27.59 37.36
C PRO A 418 -10.14 -26.28 36.76
N ARG A 419 -9.51 -25.13 37.00
CA ARG A 419 -9.94 -23.83 36.43
C ARG A 419 -9.60 -23.71 34.95
N THR A 420 -8.64 -24.49 34.46
CA THR A 420 -8.27 -24.57 33.05
C THR A 420 -9.01 -25.67 32.28
N LEU A 421 -9.90 -26.43 32.91
CA LEU A 421 -10.75 -27.39 32.19
C LEU A 421 -11.88 -26.67 31.45
N GLU A 422 -12.11 -27.00 30.18
CA GLU A 422 -13.18 -26.41 29.38
C GLU A 422 -14.57 -26.60 30.01
N ARG A 423 -14.85 -27.80 30.57
CA ARG A 423 -16.10 -28.08 31.31
C ARG A 423 -16.33 -27.15 32.51
N ASN A 424 -15.29 -26.48 32.99
CA ASN A 424 -15.35 -25.52 34.10
C ASN A 424 -15.28 -24.05 33.62
N PHE A 425 -15.33 -23.78 32.32
CA PHE A 425 -15.24 -22.44 31.74
C PHE A 425 -16.28 -21.50 32.35
N TYR A 426 -17.55 -21.88 32.37
CA TYR A 426 -18.60 -21.00 32.88
C TYR A 426 -18.39 -20.67 34.37
N SER A 427 -18.11 -21.67 35.20
CA SER A 427 -17.95 -21.48 36.65
C SER A 427 -16.68 -20.73 37.03
N SER A 428 -15.61 -20.89 36.25
CA SER A 428 -14.29 -20.29 36.52
C SER A 428 -14.12 -18.91 35.90
N ILE A 429 -14.69 -18.68 34.70
CA ILE A 429 -14.49 -17.46 33.91
C ILE A 429 -15.72 -16.57 33.90
N VAL A 430 -16.91 -17.12 33.60
CA VAL A 430 -18.12 -16.29 33.35
C VAL A 430 -18.82 -15.90 34.65
N ALA A 431 -19.20 -16.89 35.47
CA ALA A 431 -19.98 -16.72 36.69
C ALA A 431 -19.38 -15.74 37.73
N PRO A 432 -18.04 -15.66 37.91
CA PRO A 432 -17.46 -14.74 38.89
C PRO A 432 -17.60 -13.25 38.55
N ASN A 433 -17.94 -12.90 37.30
CA ASN A 433 -18.09 -11.51 36.89
C ASN A 433 -19.37 -10.90 37.47
N LYS A 434 -19.22 -9.72 38.08
CA LYS A 434 -20.36 -8.95 38.63
C LYS A 434 -21.05 -8.10 37.56
N ASP A 435 -20.28 -7.65 36.59
CA ASP A 435 -20.76 -6.83 35.47
C ASP A 435 -21.28 -7.71 34.32
N ARG A 436 -21.91 -7.07 33.32
CA ARG A 436 -22.32 -7.77 32.10
C ARG A 436 -21.11 -8.37 31.38
N VAL A 437 -21.23 -9.64 31.00
CA VAL A 437 -20.25 -10.37 30.19
C VAL A 437 -20.83 -10.73 28.84
N VAL A 438 -20.02 -10.53 27.80
CA VAL A 438 -20.25 -11.11 26.48
C VAL A 438 -19.23 -12.22 26.26
N VAL A 439 -19.68 -13.40 25.82
CA VAL A 439 -18.81 -14.50 25.37
C VAL A 439 -19.06 -14.71 23.89
N ILE A 440 -18.00 -14.64 23.07
CA ILE A 440 -18.03 -15.01 21.66
C ILE A 440 -17.34 -16.38 21.57
N ILE A 441 -18.10 -17.41 21.19
CA ILE A 441 -17.58 -18.75 20.92
C ILE A 441 -17.38 -18.84 19.41
N SER A 442 -16.11 -18.92 18.99
CA SER A 442 -15.71 -19.11 17.61
C SER A 442 -15.30 -20.57 17.40
N ASP A 443 -16.14 -21.33 16.70
CA ASP A 443 -15.96 -22.75 16.42
C ASP A 443 -14.62 -23.01 15.70
N ALA A 444 -13.87 -24.01 16.18
CA ALA A 444 -12.52 -24.37 15.73
C ALA A 444 -11.46 -23.25 15.80
N PHE A 445 -11.65 -22.19 16.60
CA PHE A 445 -10.73 -21.05 16.65
C PHE A 445 -9.49 -21.34 17.51
N ARG A 446 -8.35 -21.58 16.86
CA ARG A 446 -7.09 -21.97 17.49
C ARG A 446 -6.48 -20.89 18.38
N PHE A 447 -5.72 -21.33 19.38
CA PHE A 447 -4.97 -20.45 20.29
C PHE A 447 -4.06 -19.46 19.54
N GLU A 448 -3.35 -19.92 18.52
CA GLU A 448 -2.45 -19.10 17.69
C GLU A 448 -3.18 -17.96 16.96
N ALA A 449 -4.40 -18.22 16.49
CA ALA A 449 -5.23 -17.22 15.82
C ALA A 449 -5.75 -16.16 16.82
N ALA A 450 -6.08 -16.59 18.04
CA ALA A 450 -6.46 -15.68 19.11
C ALA A 450 -5.29 -14.81 19.58
N LYS A 451 -4.04 -15.32 19.55
CA LYS A 451 -2.84 -14.51 19.80
C LYS A 451 -2.67 -13.42 18.74
N GLU A 452 -2.93 -13.72 17.47
CA GLU A 452 -2.93 -12.69 16.44
C GLU A 452 -4.08 -11.66 16.62
N LEU A 453 -5.29 -12.12 16.97
CA LEU A 453 -6.38 -11.20 17.32
C LEU A 453 -5.98 -10.29 18.51
N GLN A 454 -5.33 -10.86 19.53
CA GLN A 454 -4.83 -10.12 20.68
C GLN A 454 -3.83 -9.04 20.27
N GLU A 455 -2.85 -9.37 19.42
CA GLU A 455 -1.87 -8.41 18.90
C GLU A 455 -2.55 -7.23 18.18
N ARG A 456 -3.56 -7.50 17.34
CA ARG A 456 -4.32 -6.45 16.64
C ARG A 456 -5.11 -5.54 17.58
N LEU A 457 -5.67 -6.11 18.66
CA LEU A 457 -6.39 -5.33 19.67
C LEU A 457 -5.44 -4.51 20.54
N ASN A 458 -4.29 -5.07 20.93
CA ASN A 458 -3.27 -4.39 21.74
C ASN A 458 -2.61 -3.23 21.00
N ALA A 459 -2.61 -3.21 19.67
CA ALA A 459 -2.16 -2.08 18.87
C ALA A 459 -3.09 -0.84 18.95
N ARG A 460 -4.09 -0.83 19.85
CA ARG A 460 -5.12 0.21 19.95
C ARG A 460 -5.39 0.57 21.39
N ASP A 461 -5.23 1.85 21.73
CA ASP A 461 -5.40 2.40 23.08
C ASP A 461 -6.78 2.25 23.73
N VAL A 462 -7.79 1.75 23.02
CA VAL A 462 -9.17 1.62 23.53
C VAL A 462 -9.50 0.21 24.04
N PHE A 463 -8.50 -0.68 24.05
CA PHE A 463 -8.61 -2.05 24.53
C PHE A 463 -7.50 -2.37 25.52
N ALA A 464 -7.83 -3.20 26.52
CA ALA A 464 -6.86 -3.93 27.31
C ALA A 464 -7.20 -5.42 27.22
N THR A 465 -6.20 -6.27 26.97
CA THR A 465 -6.44 -7.70 26.77
C THR A 465 -5.66 -8.58 27.74
N GLY A 466 -6.21 -9.76 28.03
CA GLY A 466 -5.52 -10.85 28.73
C GLY A 466 -5.76 -12.16 27.99
N MET A 467 -4.69 -12.91 27.73
CA MET A 467 -4.80 -14.23 27.10
C MET A 467 -4.72 -15.32 28.17
N HIS A 468 -5.77 -16.11 28.26
CA HIS A 468 -5.84 -17.34 29.03
C HIS A 468 -6.11 -18.51 28.07
N TYR A 469 -6.17 -19.72 28.61
CA TYR A 469 -6.50 -20.92 27.86
C TYR A 469 -7.38 -21.83 28.72
N VAL A 470 -8.11 -22.71 28.06
CA VAL A 470 -8.66 -23.92 28.67
C VAL A 470 -8.30 -25.13 27.82
N ILE A 471 -8.35 -26.31 28.44
CA ILE A 471 -8.10 -27.61 27.80
C ILE A 471 -9.46 -28.26 27.56
N THR A 472 -9.79 -28.51 26.29
CA THR A 472 -11.02 -29.24 25.92
C THR A 472 -10.96 -30.70 26.36
N GLY A 473 -12.13 -31.32 26.52
CA GLY A 473 -12.23 -32.76 26.70
C GLY A 473 -12.02 -33.53 25.39
N LEU A 474 -11.71 -34.83 25.48
CA LEU A 474 -11.73 -35.72 24.31
C LEU A 474 -13.09 -36.41 24.18
N PRO A 475 -13.63 -36.60 22.96
CA PRO A 475 -13.11 -36.08 21.70
C PRO A 475 -13.26 -34.55 21.61
N SER A 476 -12.25 -33.87 21.05
CA SER A 476 -12.22 -32.40 20.91
C SER A 476 -13.07 -31.94 19.72
N VAL A 477 -14.38 -32.07 19.86
CA VAL A 477 -15.38 -31.87 18.80
C VAL A 477 -16.55 -31.02 19.31
N THR A 478 -17.24 -30.35 18.40
CA THR A 478 -18.33 -29.40 18.73
C THR A 478 -19.40 -29.97 19.66
N TYR A 479 -19.80 -31.22 19.47
CA TYR A 479 -20.86 -31.83 20.29
C TYR A 479 -20.41 -32.22 21.72
N PHE A 480 -19.11 -32.09 22.01
CA PHE A 480 -18.52 -32.17 23.36
C PHE A 480 -18.14 -30.79 23.91
N GLY A 481 -17.46 -29.96 23.11
CA GLY A 481 -16.95 -28.66 23.56
C GLY A 481 -18.06 -27.63 23.79
N MET A 482 -18.99 -27.46 22.84
CA MET A 482 -20.07 -26.46 22.97
C MET A 482 -20.94 -26.65 24.22
N PRO A 483 -21.37 -27.87 24.60
CA PRO A 483 -22.08 -28.08 25.86
C PRO A 483 -21.20 -27.85 27.10
N SER A 484 -19.89 -28.12 27.02
CA SER A 484 -18.95 -27.95 28.13
C SER A 484 -18.73 -26.48 28.52
N LEU A 485 -18.90 -25.54 27.58
CA LEU A 485 -18.81 -24.10 27.80
C LEU A 485 -20.05 -23.48 28.49
N LEU A 486 -21.11 -24.27 28.71
CA LEU A 486 -22.35 -23.86 29.38
C LEU A 486 -22.26 -24.05 30.90
N PRO A 487 -23.13 -23.40 31.69
CA PRO A 487 -23.22 -23.70 33.11
C PRO A 487 -23.63 -25.16 33.29
N ASN A 488 -22.81 -25.93 34.01
CA ASN A 488 -23.01 -27.34 34.22
C ASN A 488 -22.52 -27.78 35.61
N GLN A 489 -23.14 -28.81 36.17
CA GLN A 489 -22.65 -29.56 37.33
C GLN A 489 -22.33 -31.02 36.96
N LYS A 490 -23.06 -31.56 35.97
CA LYS A 490 -22.89 -32.91 35.45
C LYS A 490 -23.03 -32.92 33.93
N LEU A 491 -22.03 -33.49 33.27
CA LEU A 491 -22.05 -33.83 31.85
C LEU A 491 -22.28 -35.33 31.67
N THR A 492 -23.11 -35.73 30.70
CA THR A 492 -23.41 -37.15 30.44
C THR A 492 -23.61 -37.40 28.96
N TYR A 493 -22.74 -38.20 28.36
CA TYR A 493 -22.88 -38.60 26.97
C TYR A 493 -23.92 -39.73 26.86
N GLN A 494 -24.90 -39.61 25.97
CA GLN A 494 -25.96 -40.63 25.83
C GLN A 494 -25.95 -41.37 24.48
N GLY A 495 -24.85 -41.27 23.75
CA GLY A 495 -24.76 -41.79 22.38
C GLY A 495 -25.24 -40.77 21.34
N ASP A 496 -25.15 -41.15 20.07
CA ASP A 496 -25.63 -40.36 18.91
C ASP A 496 -25.18 -38.89 18.91
N LYS A 497 -23.90 -38.64 19.23
CA LYS A 497 -23.30 -37.29 19.29
C LYS A 497 -24.04 -36.33 20.24
N GLU A 498 -24.62 -36.85 21.32
CA GLU A 498 -25.39 -36.03 22.27
C GLU A 498 -24.78 -36.04 23.69
N LEU A 499 -24.21 -34.89 24.09
CA LEU A 499 -23.75 -34.63 25.44
C LEU A 499 -24.80 -33.80 26.21
N LEU A 500 -25.35 -34.38 27.28
CA LEU A 500 -26.32 -33.73 28.14
C LEU A 500 -25.64 -32.84 29.18
N VAL A 501 -26.26 -31.69 29.45
CA VAL A 501 -25.87 -30.74 30.49
C VAL A 501 -26.94 -30.74 31.57
N ASP A 502 -26.61 -31.27 32.76
CA ASP A 502 -27.55 -31.42 33.88
C ASP A 502 -28.86 -32.12 33.46
N GLY A 503 -28.75 -33.12 32.57
CA GLY A 503 -29.87 -33.89 32.02
C GLY A 503 -30.63 -33.22 30.87
N LYS A 504 -30.22 -32.03 30.43
CA LYS A 504 -30.82 -31.29 29.30
C LYS A 504 -29.98 -31.42 28.04
N LYS A 505 -30.64 -31.41 26.88
CA LYS A 505 -29.97 -31.34 25.58
C LYS A 505 -29.33 -29.98 25.37
N ALA A 506 -28.23 -29.91 24.61
CA ALA A 506 -27.54 -28.68 24.27
C ALA A 506 -27.15 -28.61 22.77
N VAL A 507 -27.94 -29.26 21.90
CA VAL A 507 -27.58 -29.48 20.49
C VAL A 507 -27.79 -28.24 19.62
N ASN A 508 -28.71 -27.36 19.99
CA ASN A 508 -29.02 -26.14 19.23
C ASN A 508 -29.01 -24.88 20.11
N LEU A 509 -29.08 -23.73 19.45
CA LEU A 509 -29.01 -22.41 20.11
C LEU A 509 -30.12 -22.23 21.16
N GLU A 510 -31.35 -22.65 20.87
CA GLU A 510 -32.49 -22.51 21.78
C GLU A 510 -32.24 -23.28 23.09
N GLN A 511 -31.80 -24.53 22.99
CA GLN A 511 -31.50 -25.37 24.15
C GLN A 511 -30.32 -24.84 24.97
N ARG A 512 -29.27 -24.37 24.30
CA ARG A 512 -28.12 -23.73 24.98
C ARG A 512 -28.55 -22.47 25.74
N LEU A 513 -29.48 -21.69 25.17
CA LEU A 513 -30.07 -20.53 25.83
C LEU A 513 -30.90 -20.93 27.06
N GLU A 514 -31.72 -21.98 26.97
CA GLU A 514 -32.49 -22.49 28.10
C GLU A 514 -31.59 -22.94 29.27
N ILE A 515 -30.44 -23.56 28.97
CA ILE A 515 -29.44 -23.94 29.96
C ILE A 515 -28.84 -22.70 30.62
N LEU A 516 -28.38 -21.71 29.84
CA LEU A 516 -27.85 -20.44 30.36
C LEU A 516 -28.87 -19.73 31.28
N GLN A 517 -30.14 -19.65 30.85
CA GLN A 517 -31.21 -19.02 31.60
C GLN A 517 -31.60 -19.78 32.87
N SER A 518 -31.27 -21.06 32.97
CA SER A 518 -31.55 -21.84 34.18
C SER A 518 -30.66 -21.45 35.36
N LEU A 519 -29.47 -20.88 35.10
CA LEU A 519 -28.59 -20.33 36.14
C LEU A 519 -28.64 -18.81 36.20
N GLU A 520 -28.65 -18.12 35.05
CA GLU A 520 -28.72 -16.66 34.96
C GLU A 520 -29.89 -16.25 34.04
N PRO A 521 -31.08 -15.94 34.58
CA PRO A 521 -32.27 -15.62 33.79
C PRO A 521 -32.11 -14.42 32.85
N GLN A 522 -31.17 -13.51 33.13
CA GLN A 522 -30.82 -12.38 32.25
C GLN A 522 -29.79 -12.79 31.17
N SER A 523 -29.85 -14.03 30.70
CA SER A 523 -28.99 -14.55 29.63
C SER A 523 -29.63 -14.42 28.25
N ARG A 524 -28.79 -14.16 27.24
CA ARG A 524 -29.15 -14.17 25.82
C ARG A 524 -28.13 -14.95 25.00
N ALA A 525 -28.58 -15.48 23.87
CA ALA A 525 -27.72 -16.15 22.92
C ALA A 525 -28.18 -15.87 21.49
N MET A 526 -27.24 -15.72 20.54
CA MET A 526 -27.53 -15.70 19.09
C MET A 526 -26.28 -15.97 18.25
N HIS A 527 -26.45 -16.18 16.95
CA HIS A 527 -25.31 -16.16 16.04
C HIS A 527 -24.74 -14.75 15.91
N LEU A 528 -23.41 -14.64 15.87
CA LEU A 528 -22.72 -13.36 15.79
C LEU A 528 -23.09 -12.60 14.52
N LYS A 529 -23.17 -13.30 13.37
CA LYS A 529 -23.57 -12.70 12.09
C LYS A 529 -24.94 -12.01 12.14
N ASP A 530 -25.89 -12.57 12.89
CA ASP A 530 -27.23 -12.02 13.02
C ASP A 530 -27.20 -10.73 13.85
N PHE A 531 -26.46 -10.73 14.96
CA PHE A 531 -26.23 -9.54 15.78
C PHE A 531 -25.60 -8.40 14.97
N ILE A 532 -24.56 -8.72 14.21
CA ILE A 532 -23.81 -7.80 13.37
C ILE A 532 -24.70 -7.27 12.23
N SER A 533 -25.66 -8.05 11.75
CA SER A 533 -26.59 -7.57 10.71
C SER A 533 -27.67 -6.62 11.21
N MET A 534 -27.87 -6.51 12.53
CA MET A 534 -28.86 -5.61 13.13
C MET A 534 -28.49 -4.13 13.00
N SER A 535 -29.51 -3.27 13.06
CA SER A 535 -29.32 -1.83 13.24
C SER A 535 -28.68 -1.53 14.60
N LEU A 536 -27.96 -0.41 14.72
CA LEU A 536 -27.39 0.02 16.00
C LEU A 536 -28.45 0.15 17.11
N ALA A 537 -29.67 0.55 16.77
CA ALA A 537 -30.78 0.67 17.71
C ALA A 537 -31.22 -0.69 18.24
N ASP A 538 -31.32 -1.69 17.35
CA ASP A 538 -31.72 -3.05 17.71
C ASP A 538 -30.62 -3.77 18.50
N GLN A 539 -29.35 -3.55 18.17
CA GLN A 539 -28.21 -4.05 18.96
C GLN A 539 -28.27 -3.53 20.41
N LYS A 540 -28.50 -2.22 20.58
CA LYS A 540 -28.66 -1.62 21.92
C LYS A 540 -29.86 -2.25 22.65
N LYS A 541 -30.98 -2.42 21.98
CA LYS A 541 -32.18 -3.04 22.56
C LYS A 541 -31.92 -4.50 22.97
N TYR A 542 -31.16 -5.25 22.18
CA TYR A 542 -30.82 -6.65 22.45
C TYR A 542 -30.03 -6.83 23.75
N ILE A 543 -29.07 -5.94 24.02
CA ILE A 543 -28.20 -6.03 25.20
C ILE A 543 -28.80 -5.44 26.48
N VAL A 544 -29.88 -4.66 26.39
CA VAL A 544 -30.53 -4.03 27.56
C VAL A 544 -31.03 -5.09 28.54
N ASN A 545 -30.78 -4.87 29.84
CA ASN A 545 -31.15 -5.76 30.94
C ASN A 545 -30.63 -7.20 30.83
N GLN A 546 -29.57 -7.42 30.06
CA GLN A 546 -28.88 -8.70 29.99
C GLN A 546 -27.60 -8.67 30.83
N LYS A 547 -27.27 -9.79 31.47
CA LYS A 547 -26.06 -9.97 32.27
C LYS A 547 -25.06 -10.89 31.59
N VAL A 548 -25.51 -11.96 30.94
CA VAL A 548 -24.64 -12.89 30.18
C VAL A 548 -25.15 -12.97 28.75
N ILE A 549 -24.27 -12.78 27.77
CA ILE A 549 -24.64 -12.83 26.35
C ILE A 549 -23.65 -13.73 25.63
N TYR A 550 -24.15 -14.79 24.99
CA TYR A 550 -23.34 -15.70 24.18
C TYR A 550 -23.56 -15.41 22.68
N PHE A 551 -22.48 -15.26 21.94
CA PHE A 551 -22.50 -15.18 20.49
C PHE A 551 -21.79 -16.39 19.90
N TYR A 552 -22.41 -17.05 18.92
CA TYR A 552 -21.82 -18.19 18.21
C TYR A 552 -21.34 -17.76 16.83
N HIS A 553 -20.11 -18.13 16.51
CA HIS A 553 -19.40 -17.81 15.28
C HIS A 553 -18.71 -19.08 14.75
N ASP A 554 -18.76 -19.35 13.45
CA ASP A 554 -18.42 -20.67 12.89
C ASP A 554 -17.57 -20.59 11.60
N THR A 555 -17.01 -19.43 11.26
CA THR A 555 -16.33 -19.19 9.97
C THR A 555 -15.20 -20.19 9.67
N VAL A 556 -14.40 -20.56 10.66
CA VAL A 556 -13.28 -21.50 10.50
C VAL A 556 -13.81 -22.90 10.26
N ASP A 557 -14.59 -23.44 11.20
CA ASP A 557 -15.10 -24.80 11.14
C ASP A 557 -16.00 -25.03 9.91
N ALA A 558 -16.93 -24.12 9.63
CA ALA A 558 -17.84 -24.21 8.49
C ALA A 558 -17.13 -24.20 7.11
N THR A 559 -15.87 -23.72 7.08
CA THR A 559 -14.98 -23.77 5.91
C THR A 559 -14.16 -25.07 5.89
N GLY A 560 -13.61 -25.47 7.05
CA GLY A 560 -12.77 -26.66 7.21
C GLY A 560 -13.51 -27.98 7.00
N ASP A 561 -14.72 -28.11 7.53
CA ASP A 561 -15.49 -29.36 7.55
C ASP A 561 -16.01 -29.82 6.17
N LYS A 562 -15.93 -28.95 5.17
CA LYS A 562 -16.39 -29.26 3.81
C LYS A 562 -15.20 -29.58 2.92
N PRO A 563 -15.13 -30.79 2.32
CA PRO A 563 -14.05 -31.15 1.40
C PRO A 563 -13.84 -30.16 0.24
N ALA A 564 -14.92 -29.50 -0.21
CA ALA A 564 -14.84 -28.50 -1.29
C ALA A 564 -14.18 -27.17 -0.89
N SER A 565 -14.05 -26.88 0.42
CA SER A 565 -13.49 -25.62 0.94
C SER A 565 -12.38 -25.79 1.97
N GLU A 566 -12.07 -27.01 2.43
CA GLU A 566 -11.05 -27.28 3.47
C GLU A 566 -9.68 -26.66 3.13
N ALA A 567 -9.33 -26.60 1.84
CA ALA A 567 -8.09 -25.99 1.36
C ALA A 567 -7.96 -24.49 1.66
N ASN A 568 -9.07 -23.80 1.98
CA ASN A 568 -9.14 -22.38 2.29
C ASN A 568 -9.22 -22.09 3.81
N VAL A 569 -9.11 -23.11 4.68
CA VAL A 569 -9.34 -22.92 6.13
C VAL A 569 -8.42 -21.86 6.74
N PHE A 570 -7.17 -21.78 6.29
CA PHE A 570 -6.24 -20.76 6.78
C PHE A 570 -6.59 -19.33 6.34
N ARG A 571 -7.23 -19.17 5.19
CA ARG A 571 -7.84 -17.90 4.81
C ARG A 571 -9.06 -17.60 5.69
N ALA A 572 -9.88 -18.61 5.99
CA ALA A 572 -11.03 -18.46 6.89
C ALA A 572 -10.60 -18.07 8.32
N VAL A 573 -9.40 -18.45 8.78
CA VAL A 573 -8.82 -17.94 10.03
C VAL A 573 -8.56 -16.43 9.96
N ASP A 574 -8.00 -15.92 8.87
CA ASP A 574 -7.81 -14.47 8.69
C ASP A 574 -9.15 -13.73 8.62
N ASP A 575 -10.13 -14.29 7.90
CA ASP A 575 -11.49 -13.76 7.84
C ASP A 575 -12.15 -13.73 9.23
N ALA A 576 -12.00 -14.80 10.02
CA ALA A 576 -12.48 -14.88 11.40
C ALA A 576 -11.85 -13.81 12.31
N ILE A 577 -10.53 -13.60 12.22
CA ILE A 577 -9.84 -12.56 13.00
C ILE A 577 -10.42 -11.17 12.65
N GLU A 578 -10.66 -10.87 11.37
CA GLU A 578 -11.27 -9.61 10.92
C GLU A 578 -12.73 -9.45 11.36
N GLU A 579 -13.51 -10.54 11.31
CA GLU A 579 -14.90 -10.58 11.78
C GLU A 579 -14.99 -10.33 13.29
N LEU A 580 -14.15 -11.01 14.07
CA LEU A 580 -14.06 -10.85 15.52
C LEU A 580 -13.58 -9.44 15.90
N THR A 581 -12.58 -8.90 15.21
CA THR A 581 -12.12 -7.52 15.42
C THR A 581 -13.26 -6.52 15.22
N ARG A 582 -14.01 -6.64 14.11
CA ARG A 582 -15.17 -5.77 13.82
C ARG A 582 -16.31 -5.97 14.82
N ALA A 583 -16.53 -7.20 15.29
CA ALA A 583 -17.54 -7.50 16.29
C ALA A 583 -17.22 -6.85 17.64
N ILE A 584 -15.97 -6.98 18.11
CA ILE A 584 -15.49 -6.35 19.35
C ILE A 584 -15.65 -4.82 19.27
N ASP A 585 -15.33 -4.21 18.13
CA ASP A 585 -15.55 -2.78 17.90
C ASP A 585 -17.02 -2.36 18.02
N ARG A 586 -17.93 -3.16 17.45
CA ARG A 586 -19.37 -2.88 17.52
C ARG A 586 -19.92 -3.03 18.93
N LEU A 587 -19.49 -4.06 19.65
CA LEU A 587 -19.84 -4.28 21.06
C LEU A 587 -19.33 -3.12 21.94
N ARG A 588 -18.08 -2.67 21.73
CA ARG A 588 -17.54 -1.48 22.37
C ARG A 588 -18.39 -0.23 22.09
N ASN A 589 -18.81 -0.02 20.84
CA ASN A 589 -19.61 1.16 20.45
C ASN A 589 -21.01 1.22 21.11
N ILE A 590 -21.50 0.10 21.63
CA ILE A 590 -22.73 0.03 22.44
C ILE A 590 -22.45 -0.17 23.94
N SER A 591 -21.24 0.17 24.38
CA SER A 591 -20.80 0.17 25.79
C SER A 591 -20.73 -1.21 26.45
N ILE A 592 -20.42 -2.26 25.68
CA ILE A 592 -20.01 -3.54 26.26
C ILE A 592 -18.55 -3.46 26.67
N ARG A 593 -18.29 -3.61 27.98
CA ARG A 593 -16.97 -3.51 28.57
C ARG A 593 -16.20 -4.83 28.62
N ASN A 594 -16.87 -5.92 28.97
CA ASN A 594 -16.22 -7.20 29.30
C ASN A 594 -16.62 -8.26 28.25
N ILE A 595 -15.65 -8.63 27.41
CA ILE A 595 -15.83 -9.55 26.29
C ILE A 595 -14.81 -10.69 26.44
N TYR A 596 -15.26 -11.92 26.34
CA TYR A 596 -14.40 -13.10 26.17
C TYR A 596 -14.56 -13.64 24.76
N VAL A 597 -13.46 -13.99 24.11
CA VAL A 597 -13.45 -14.77 22.86
C VAL A 597 -12.83 -16.12 23.17
N THR A 598 -13.55 -17.20 22.88
CA THR A 598 -13.13 -18.59 23.13
C THR A 598 -13.50 -19.49 21.95
N ALA A 599 -13.03 -20.73 21.99
CA ALA A 599 -13.45 -21.81 21.11
C ALA A 599 -13.89 -23.03 21.91
N ASP A 600 -14.50 -23.98 21.23
CA ASP A 600 -14.87 -25.31 21.71
C ASP A 600 -13.78 -26.37 21.42
N HIS A 601 -13.11 -26.25 20.27
CA HIS A 601 -11.90 -27.00 19.94
C HIS A 601 -11.01 -26.21 18.98
N GLY A 602 -9.86 -26.78 18.64
CA GLY A 602 -9.03 -26.37 17.51
C GLY A 602 -9.02 -27.43 16.40
N PHE A 603 -7.99 -27.39 15.55
CA PHE A 603 -7.87 -28.30 14.41
C PHE A 603 -6.41 -28.47 13.97
N ILE A 604 -6.15 -29.55 13.24
CA ILE A 604 -4.93 -29.76 12.46
C ILE A 604 -5.24 -29.56 10.99
N TYR A 605 -4.37 -28.84 10.29
CA TYR A 605 -4.39 -28.74 8.84
C TYR A 605 -3.04 -29.09 8.24
N ARG A 606 -3.03 -29.99 7.26
CA ARG A 606 -1.83 -30.41 6.48
C ARG A 606 -2.10 -30.15 5.01
N ARG A 607 -1.16 -29.59 4.24
CA ARG A 607 -1.43 -29.23 2.83
C ARG A 607 -1.32 -30.43 1.91
N HIS A 608 -0.42 -31.36 2.17
CA HIS A 608 -0.29 -32.56 1.33
C HIS A 608 -1.45 -33.52 1.57
N LEU A 609 -1.80 -34.27 0.53
CA LEU A 609 -2.81 -35.33 0.61
C LEU A 609 -2.29 -36.47 1.50
N LEU A 610 -3.13 -36.93 2.41
CA LEU A 610 -2.82 -38.05 3.29
C LEU A 610 -2.75 -39.36 2.51
N ASP A 611 -1.65 -40.08 2.62
CA ASP A 611 -1.49 -41.39 1.98
C ASP A 611 -1.83 -42.55 2.95
N SER A 612 -1.52 -43.79 2.56
CA SER A 612 -1.80 -44.96 3.40
C SER A 612 -0.94 -45.01 4.67
N THR A 613 0.24 -44.41 4.66
CA THR A 613 1.15 -44.36 5.81
C THR A 613 0.68 -43.39 6.89
N ASP A 614 -0.12 -42.39 6.50
CA ASP A 614 -0.81 -41.46 7.40
C ASP A 614 -2.06 -42.06 8.05
N LYS A 615 -2.43 -43.31 7.73
CA LYS A 615 -3.70 -43.92 8.13
C LYS A 615 -3.51 -45.11 9.06
N ILE A 616 -4.24 -45.08 10.17
CA ILE A 616 -4.34 -46.19 11.13
C ILE A 616 -5.64 -46.94 10.86
N SER A 617 -5.55 -48.25 10.64
CA SER A 617 -6.72 -49.11 10.49
C SER A 617 -7.14 -49.63 11.86
N LEU A 618 -8.32 -49.23 12.32
CA LEU A 618 -8.88 -49.76 13.56
C LEU A 618 -9.36 -51.21 13.36
N PRO A 619 -9.30 -52.07 14.40
CA PRO A 619 -9.78 -53.45 14.33
C PRO A 619 -11.24 -53.53 13.89
N ALA A 620 -11.56 -54.46 12.99
CA ALA A 620 -12.89 -54.58 12.41
C ALA A 620 -13.90 -55.25 13.35
N GLU A 621 -13.40 -56.01 14.33
CA GLU A 621 -14.15 -56.74 15.34
C GLU A 621 -14.59 -55.87 16.53
N VAL A 622 -14.00 -54.68 16.69
CA VAL A 622 -14.35 -53.73 17.74
C VAL A 622 -15.55 -52.90 17.29
N ASP A 623 -16.62 -52.93 18.09
CA ASP A 623 -17.81 -52.12 17.83
C ASP A 623 -17.63 -50.71 18.41
N PHE A 624 -17.54 -49.73 17.49
CA PHE A 624 -17.38 -48.32 17.83
C PHE A 624 -18.73 -47.60 17.74
N GLU A 625 -19.14 -46.93 18.83
CA GLU A 625 -20.33 -46.08 18.84
C GLU A 625 -20.18 -44.87 17.93
N GLN A 626 -18.97 -44.31 17.86
CA GLN A 626 -18.61 -43.21 16.98
C GLN A 626 -17.21 -43.42 16.43
N LYS A 627 -16.98 -43.03 15.17
CA LYS A 627 -15.68 -43.07 14.52
C LYS A 627 -15.54 -41.88 13.59
N ASN A 628 -14.43 -41.17 13.71
CA ASN A 628 -14.02 -40.09 12.82
C ASN A 628 -12.49 -40.13 12.62
N LEU A 629 -11.92 -39.17 11.88
CA LEU A 629 -10.51 -39.17 11.50
C LEU A 629 -9.55 -39.09 12.69
N ARG A 630 -9.90 -38.39 13.76
CA ARG A 630 -9.01 -38.17 14.91
C ARG A 630 -9.49 -38.82 16.21
N TYR A 631 -10.65 -39.46 16.20
CA TYR A 631 -11.15 -40.19 17.35
C TYR A 631 -12.05 -41.37 16.98
N ALA A 632 -12.13 -42.33 17.88
CA ALA A 632 -13.15 -43.35 17.92
C ALA A 632 -13.60 -43.53 19.37
N MET A 633 -14.83 -43.96 19.58
CA MET A 633 -15.41 -44.11 20.91
C MET A 633 -16.20 -45.42 20.99
N GLY A 634 -16.03 -46.15 22.09
CA GLY A 634 -16.72 -47.42 22.28
C GLY A 634 -16.50 -48.00 23.67
N SER A 635 -17.26 -49.06 23.98
CA SER A 635 -17.17 -49.76 25.27
C SER A 635 -16.10 -50.87 25.27
N GLN A 636 -15.66 -51.32 24.10
CA GLN A 636 -14.69 -52.40 23.97
C GLN A 636 -13.27 -51.82 23.92
N ASP A 637 -12.40 -52.34 24.77
CA ASP A 637 -10.99 -51.96 24.82
C ASP A 637 -10.15 -52.76 23.82
N PHE A 638 -9.13 -52.12 23.24
CA PHE A 638 -8.18 -52.75 22.32
C PHE A 638 -6.81 -52.06 22.43
N ASP A 639 -5.81 -52.69 21.81
CA ASP A 639 -4.44 -52.20 21.74
C ASP A 639 -3.99 -52.22 20.28
N GLU A 640 -3.58 -51.07 19.75
CA GLU A 640 -3.15 -50.89 18.37
C GLU A 640 -2.04 -49.84 18.34
N ILE A 641 -1.00 -50.08 17.52
CA ILE A 641 0.17 -49.20 17.50
C ILE A 641 -0.24 -47.81 17.02
N GLY A 642 0.22 -46.79 17.73
CA GLY A 642 -0.08 -45.40 17.40
C GLY A 642 -1.46 -44.94 17.88
N VAL A 643 -2.21 -45.76 18.62
CA VAL A 643 -3.52 -45.39 19.19
C VAL A 643 -3.40 -45.18 20.69
N GLY A 644 -3.63 -43.95 21.13
CA GLY A 644 -3.83 -43.60 22.54
C GLY A 644 -5.30 -43.79 22.94
N ARG A 645 -5.55 -43.86 24.25
CA ARG A 645 -6.89 -44.04 24.79
C ARG A 645 -7.07 -43.36 26.13
N VAL A 646 -8.29 -42.94 26.42
CA VAL A 646 -8.66 -42.32 27.69
C VAL A 646 -10.09 -42.70 28.07
N LYS A 647 -10.38 -42.82 29.36
CA LYS A 647 -11.71 -43.14 29.85
C LYS A 647 -12.62 -41.91 29.74
N LEU A 648 -13.81 -42.09 29.17
CA LEU A 648 -14.79 -41.01 29.02
C LEU A 648 -15.23 -40.44 30.38
N GLY A 649 -15.30 -41.29 31.41
CA GLY A 649 -15.58 -40.88 32.78
C GLY A 649 -14.58 -39.86 33.35
N ASP A 650 -13.29 -39.97 33.02
CA ASP A 650 -12.27 -39.01 33.48
C ASP A 650 -12.47 -37.64 32.81
N ILE A 651 -12.86 -37.65 31.53
CA ILE A 651 -13.12 -36.44 30.73
C ILE A 651 -14.41 -35.74 31.14
N LEU A 652 -15.44 -36.49 31.56
CA LEU A 652 -16.74 -35.94 31.94
C LEU A 652 -16.94 -35.81 33.46
N ASN A 653 -15.97 -36.28 34.26
CA ASN A 653 -16.05 -36.38 35.71
C ASN A 653 -17.28 -37.17 36.18
N ASN A 654 -17.45 -38.38 35.63
CA ASN A 654 -18.53 -39.30 35.96
C ASN A 654 -18.08 -40.78 35.84
N ASP A 655 -18.99 -41.71 36.05
CA ASP A 655 -18.69 -43.16 36.06
C ASP A 655 -18.81 -43.82 34.65
N ASP A 656 -18.63 -43.07 33.57
CA ASP A 656 -18.74 -43.62 32.21
C ASP A 656 -17.53 -44.51 31.86
N GLU A 657 -17.79 -45.78 31.59
CA GLU A 657 -16.78 -46.81 31.31
C GLU A 657 -16.33 -46.84 29.84
N ARG A 658 -16.95 -46.07 28.95
CA ARG A 658 -16.53 -46.02 27.55
C ARG A 658 -15.14 -45.40 27.41
N MET A 659 -14.45 -45.80 26.35
CA MET A 659 -13.13 -45.30 26.00
C MET A 659 -13.21 -44.37 24.78
N VAL A 660 -12.41 -43.31 24.81
CA VAL A 660 -12.11 -42.47 23.66
C VAL A 660 -10.71 -42.82 23.17
N PHE A 661 -10.62 -43.30 21.94
CA PHE A 661 -9.39 -43.67 21.24
C PHE A 661 -9.00 -42.55 20.28
N TYR A 662 -7.72 -42.26 20.15
CA TYR A 662 -7.20 -41.19 19.30
C TYR A 662 -5.82 -41.57 18.74
N PRO A 663 -5.42 -41.07 17.55
CA PRO A 663 -4.05 -41.23 17.08
C PRO A 663 -3.08 -40.46 18.00
N SER A 664 -1.99 -41.12 18.38
CA SER A 664 -0.92 -40.57 19.25
C SER A 664 0.13 -39.74 18.49
N ASN A 665 -0.14 -39.42 17.23
CA ASN A 665 0.70 -38.61 16.35
C ASN A 665 -0.22 -37.88 15.32
N ALA A 666 0.36 -37.27 14.29
CA ALA A 666 -0.39 -36.53 13.25
C ALA A 666 -1.20 -37.41 12.27
N ASN A 667 -1.22 -38.73 12.44
CA ASN A 667 -1.98 -39.66 11.60
C ASN A 667 -3.48 -39.57 11.87
N VAL A 668 -4.26 -40.23 11.03
CA VAL A 668 -5.72 -40.29 11.12
C VAL A 668 -6.21 -41.74 11.07
N PHE A 669 -7.40 -42.00 11.61
CA PHE A 669 -8.08 -43.27 11.40
C PHE A 669 -8.60 -43.39 9.97
N SER A 670 -8.56 -44.60 9.43
CA SER A 670 -9.17 -44.90 8.14
C SER A 670 -10.71 -44.88 8.24
N VAL A 671 -11.32 -43.82 7.68
CA VAL A 671 -12.78 -43.59 7.64
C VAL A 671 -13.21 -43.26 6.20
N PRO A 672 -14.30 -43.85 5.67
CA PRO A 672 -14.82 -43.52 4.34
C PRO A 672 -15.35 -42.07 4.24
N GLY A 673 -15.05 -41.38 3.14
CA GLY A 673 -15.75 -40.16 2.72
C GLY A 673 -15.40 -38.86 3.47
N ALA A 674 -14.38 -38.85 4.32
CA ALA A 674 -13.96 -37.64 5.05
C ALA A 674 -12.99 -36.76 4.21
N GLY A 675 -12.99 -35.45 4.49
CA GLY A 675 -11.95 -34.52 4.02
C GLY A 675 -10.57 -34.97 4.49
N GLN A 676 -9.51 -34.62 3.78
CA GLN A 676 -8.18 -35.19 4.06
C GLN A 676 -7.22 -34.21 4.70
N ASN A 677 -7.48 -32.90 4.58
CA ASN A 677 -6.50 -31.89 4.94
C ASN A 677 -6.85 -31.20 6.25
N TYR A 678 -8.15 -30.99 6.54
CA TYR A 678 -8.65 -30.48 7.81
C TYR A 678 -9.17 -31.61 8.70
N VAL A 679 -8.61 -31.73 9.92
CA VAL A 679 -9.00 -32.79 10.86
C VAL A 679 -9.05 -32.26 12.30
N HIS A 680 -10.00 -32.77 13.08
CA HIS A 680 -10.17 -32.44 14.49
C HIS A 680 -10.80 -33.61 15.27
N GLY A 681 -10.75 -33.54 16.60
CA GLY A 681 -11.36 -34.49 17.52
C GLY A 681 -10.36 -35.32 18.34
N GLY A 682 -9.07 -35.20 18.07
CA GLY A 682 -8.00 -35.98 18.68
C GLY A 682 -7.23 -35.29 19.78
N CYS A 683 -6.20 -35.99 20.27
CA CYS A 683 -5.33 -35.53 21.33
C CYS A 683 -4.15 -34.76 20.73
N SER A 684 -4.21 -33.44 20.71
CA SER A 684 -3.08 -32.59 20.33
C SER A 684 -3.19 -31.20 20.97
N PRO A 685 -2.08 -30.46 21.16
CA PRO A 685 -2.14 -29.09 21.62
C PRO A 685 -2.96 -28.18 20.68
N GLN A 686 -2.85 -28.40 19.37
CA GLN A 686 -3.54 -27.63 18.34
C GLN A 686 -5.06 -27.80 18.37
N GLU A 687 -5.53 -28.99 18.76
CA GLU A 687 -6.95 -29.31 18.92
C GLU A 687 -7.46 -28.97 20.33
N MET A 688 -6.62 -29.12 21.37
CA MET A 688 -7.08 -29.13 22.76
C MET A 688 -6.82 -27.88 23.57
N ILE A 689 -5.76 -27.11 23.27
CA ILE A 689 -5.49 -25.84 23.94
C ILE A 689 -6.32 -24.77 23.22
N VAL A 690 -7.47 -24.44 23.80
CA VAL A 690 -8.38 -23.43 23.24
C VAL A 690 -8.18 -22.08 23.94
N PRO A 691 -8.25 -20.96 23.19
CA PRO A 691 -7.99 -19.64 23.74
C PRO A 691 -9.14 -19.17 24.63
N VAL A 692 -8.80 -18.37 25.65
CA VAL A 692 -9.76 -17.53 26.38
C VAL A 692 -9.19 -16.11 26.38
N LEU A 693 -9.49 -15.36 25.32
CA LEU A 693 -9.08 -13.97 25.17
C LEU A 693 -10.07 -13.06 25.89
N HIS A 694 -9.66 -12.50 27.02
CA HIS A 694 -10.41 -11.47 27.72
C HIS A 694 -10.08 -10.09 27.14
N VAL A 695 -11.11 -9.34 26.76
CA VAL A 695 -11.00 -7.99 26.20
C VAL A 695 -11.83 -7.04 27.07
N LEU A 696 -11.13 -6.10 27.68
CA LEU A 696 -11.71 -4.95 28.34
C LEU A 696 -11.75 -3.77 27.37
N THR A 697 -12.93 -3.19 27.16
CA THR A 697 -13.10 -2.04 26.25
C THR A 697 -13.32 -0.74 27.03
N GLU A 698 -12.87 0.37 26.44
CA GLU A 698 -13.12 1.70 26.97
C GLU A 698 -14.05 2.52 26.04
N SER A 699 -15.05 3.19 26.63
CA SER A 699 -16.01 4.02 25.89
C SER A 699 -15.43 5.33 25.36
N ARG A 700 -14.22 5.73 25.80
CA ARG A 700 -13.55 6.95 25.34
C ARG A 700 -13.14 6.82 23.87
N LYS A 701 -13.05 7.94 23.15
CA LYS A 701 -12.42 7.94 21.82
C LYS A 701 -10.94 7.60 21.94
N SER A 702 -10.40 6.94 20.91
CA SER A 702 -8.95 6.75 20.76
C SER A 702 -8.27 8.11 20.79
N GLN A 703 -7.20 8.21 21.57
CA GLN A 703 -6.31 9.35 21.65
C GLN A 703 -5.04 9.12 20.83
N ALA A 704 -4.96 8.00 20.10
CA ALA A 704 -3.79 7.65 19.33
C ALA A 704 -3.49 8.70 18.25
N THR A 705 -2.22 9.13 18.20
CA THR A 705 -1.70 10.07 17.20
C THR A 705 -0.66 9.35 16.32
N TYR A 706 -0.23 9.97 15.24
CA TYR A 706 0.89 9.42 14.45
C TYR A 706 2.22 9.75 15.13
N VAL A 707 3.17 8.82 15.11
CA VAL A 707 4.55 9.09 15.50
C VAL A 707 5.08 10.29 14.72
N THR A 708 5.91 11.12 15.36
CA THR A 708 6.46 12.33 14.73
C THR A 708 7.96 12.19 14.51
N LEU A 709 8.48 12.94 13.52
CA LEU A 709 9.90 13.02 13.22
C LEU A 709 10.47 14.37 13.64
N SER A 710 11.61 14.36 14.32
CA SER A 710 12.41 15.56 14.60
C SER A 710 13.76 15.48 13.89
N VAL A 711 14.17 16.55 13.22
CA VAL A 711 15.54 16.66 12.71
C VAL A 711 16.49 16.92 13.88
N THR A 712 17.53 16.10 13.96
CA THR A 712 18.53 16.11 15.04
C THR A 712 19.76 16.96 14.71
N ASP A 713 19.93 17.34 13.44
CA ASP A 713 21.05 18.15 12.98
C ASP A 713 20.99 19.57 13.58
N SER A 714 22.01 19.92 14.37
CA SER A 714 22.12 21.24 15.01
C SER A 714 22.56 22.33 14.02
N THR A 715 23.45 21.98 13.09
CA THR A 715 23.92 22.87 12.03
C THR A 715 23.03 22.67 10.80
N ARG A 716 21.95 23.44 10.69
CA ARG A 716 21.03 23.44 9.54
C ARG A 716 21.64 24.14 8.32
N ARG A 717 22.78 23.61 7.84
CA ARG A 717 23.55 24.16 6.71
C ARG A 717 23.66 23.14 5.59
N ILE A 718 23.45 23.59 4.36
CA ILE A 718 23.65 22.81 3.15
C ILE A 718 25.05 23.10 2.65
N THR A 719 25.96 22.14 2.79
CA THR A 719 27.39 22.29 2.43
C THR A 719 27.83 21.40 1.27
N SER A 720 26.94 20.52 0.80
CA SER A 720 27.14 19.60 -0.33
C SER A 720 25.84 19.45 -1.12
N HIS A 721 25.93 19.05 -2.39
CA HIS A 721 24.75 18.71 -3.21
C HIS A 721 24.05 17.43 -2.73
N GLU A 722 24.68 16.63 -1.87
CA GLU A 722 24.03 15.54 -1.17
C GLU A 722 23.87 15.92 0.30
N VAL A 723 22.64 16.24 0.72
CA VAL A 723 22.36 16.68 2.09
C VAL A 723 21.98 15.48 2.95
N ILE A 724 22.74 15.25 4.01
CA ILE A 724 22.45 14.21 4.98
C ILE A 724 21.55 14.81 6.07
N VAL A 725 20.35 14.28 6.20
CA VAL A 725 19.40 14.66 7.24
C VAL A 725 19.26 13.51 8.24
N ASN A 726 19.63 13.77 9.48
CA ASN A 726 19.45 12.85 10.60
C ASN A 726 18.19 13.22 11.36
N MET A 727 17.27 12.27 11.48
CA MET A 727 16.02 12.42 12.20
C MET A 727 15.90 11.40 13.31
N LEU A 728 15.02 11.70 14.26
CA LEU A 728 14.57 10.79 15.30
C LEU A 728 13.06 10.60 15.15
N GLN A 729 12.60 9.35 15.16
CA GLN A 729 11.21 9.03 15.47
C GLN A 729 10.99 9.26 16.97
N ASN A 730 10.25 10.31 17.32
CA ASN A 730 10.17 10.84 18.69
C ASN A 730 9.61 9.84 19.69
N ASP A 731 8.64 9.04 19.26
CA ASP A 731 7.93 8.05 20.08
C ASP A 731 8.00 6.67 19.41
N PRO A 732 8.13 5.56 20.16
CA PRO A 732 7.97 4.22 19.59
C PRO A 732 6.53 4.03 19.10
N VAL A 733 6.33 3.18 18.11
CA VAL A 733 5.00 2.73 17.73
C VAL A 733 4.43 1.86 18.85
N ASP A 734 3.27 2.26 19.35
CA ASP A 734 2.57 1.64 20.47
C ASP A 734 1.05 1.87 20.32
N GLU A 735 0.27 1.53 21.35
CA GLU A 735 -1.19 1.68 21.35
C GLU A 735 -1.70 3.13 21.17
N THR A 736 -0.87 4.12 21.54
CA THR A 736 -1.14 5.57 21.45
C THR A 736 -0.38 6.28 20.32
N HIS A 737 0.61 5.63 19.71
CA HIS A 737 1.44 6.19 18.64
C HIS A 737 1.44 5.27 17.42
N ARG A 738 0.71 5.68 16.38
CA ARG A 738 0.57 4.95 15.13
C ARG A 738 1.78 5.16 14.22
N PRO A 739 2.17 4.14 13.43
CA PRO A 739 3.19 4.32 12.41
C PRO A 739 2.74 5.34 11.35
N ALA A 740 3.70 6.02 10.72
CA ALA A 740 3.42 7.00 9.67
C ALA A 740 4.49 7.01 8.58
N THR A 741 4.06 7.35 7.36
CA THR A 741 4.92 7.59 6.21
C THR A 741 5.17 9.08 6.05
N TYR A 742 6.45 9.45 5.88
CA TYR A 742 6.89 10.82 5.66
C TYR A 742 7.53 10.99 4.29
N ALA A 743 7.15 12.07 3.59
CA ALA A 743 7.84 12.57 2.40
C ALA A 743 8.75 13.75 2.78
N LEU A 744 10.01 13.68 2.35
CA LEU A 744 11.06 14.66 2.65
C LEU A 744 11.62 15.27 1.37
N TYR A 745 11.70 16.59 1.27
CA TYR A 745 12.32 17.29 0.15
C TYR A 745 12.67 18.74 0.51
N PHE A 746 13.62 19.33 -0.20
CA PHE A 746 13.97 20.74 -0.06
C PHE A 746 13.19 21.61 -1.04
N VAL A 747 12.82 22.81 -0.58
CA VAL A 747 12.26 23.88 -1.38
C VAL A 747 13.05 25.18 -1.21
N ASP A 748 13.01 26.05 -2.21
CA ASP A 748 13.49 27.43 -2.11
C ASP A 748 12.39 28.39 -1.61
N GLY A 749 12.72 29.68 -1.49
CA GLY A 749 11.82 30.73 -0.98
C GLY A 749 10.58 30.98 -1.85
N SER A 750 10.53 30.45 -3.07
CA SER A 750 9.34 30.48 -3.94
C SER A 750 8.46 29.23 -3.79
N GLY A 751 8.90 28.26 -2.97
CA GLY A 751 8.25 26.96 -2.80
C GLY A 751 8.60 25.95 -3.90
N ARG A 752 9.55 26.27 -4.79
CA ARG A 752 10.00 25.36 -5.85
C ARG A 752 10.85 24.25 -5.25
N ARG A 753 10.60 23.00 -5.66
CA ARG A 753 11.35 21.82 -5.21
C ARG A 753 12.75 21.84 -5.81
N ILE A 754 13.77 21.70 -4.96
CA ILE A 754 15.19 21.72 -5.33
C ILE A 754 15.92 20.42 -5.00
N SER A 755 15.18 19.34 -4.73
CA SER A 755 15.74 18.03 -4.40
C SER A 755 14.87 16.88 -4.88
N GLY A 756 15.43 15.67 -4.85
CA GLY A 756 14.66 14.44 -4.89
C GLY A 756 13.81 14.26 -3.63
N GLU A 757 12.62 13.69 -3.79
CA GLU A 757 11.76 13.32 -2.66
C GLU A 757 12.20 11.98 -2.05
N GLN A 758 12.45 11.99 -0.74
CA GLN A 758 12.76 10.79 0.04
C GLN A 758 11.57 10.36 0.87
N VAL A 759 11.23 9.07 0.81
CA VAL A 759 10.19 8.47 1.65
C VAL A 759 10.82 7.83 2.89
N VAL A 760 10.18 8.05 4.04
CA VAL A 760 10.57 7.51 5.34
C VAL A 760 9.38 6.82 5.97
N GLN A 761 9.55 5.54 6.30
CA GLN A 761 8.61 4.78 7.13
C GLN A 761 9.03 4.95 8.58
N ALA A 762 8.21 5.64 9.37
CA ALA A 762 8.37 5.79 10.81
C ALA A 762 7.46 4.75 11.50
N ASP A 763 7.98 3.54 11.67
CA ASP A 763 7.25 2.37 12.14
C ASP A 763 7.96 1.61 13.28
N SER A 764 9.03 2.17 13.85
CA SER A 764 9.83 1.48 14.85
C SER A 764 9.08 1.37 16.18
N THR A 765 8.98 0.15 16.71
CA THR A 765 8.39 -0.14 18.04
C THR A 765 9.42 -0.10 19.16
N SER A 766 10.71 0.13 18.85
CA SER A 766 11.78 0.07 19.84
C SER A 766 11.75 1.26 20.79
N VAL A 767 11.73 0.97 22.09
CA VAL A 767 11.89 1.99 23.15
C VAL A 767 13.29 2.62 23.14
N ASN A 768 14.29 1.90 22.62
CA ASN A 768 15.65 2.41 22.48
C ASN A 768 15.72 3.47 21.38
N VAL A 769 16.18 4.66 21.75
CA VAL A 769 16.28 5.83 20.86
C VAL A 769 17.20 5.57 19.67
N ASN A 770 18.27 4.79 19.84
CA ASN A 770 19.23 4.52 18.77
C ASN A 770 18.60 3.74 17.61
N ASP A 771 17.65 2.86 17.91
CA ASP A 771 16.93 2.06 16.91
C ASP A 771 15.83 2.87 16.19
N ARG A 772 15.63 4.12 16.62
CA ARG A 772 14.68 5.09 16.06
C ARG A 772 15.37 6.24 15.33
N LEU A 773 16.70 6.20 15.23
CA LEU A 773 17.47 7.15 14.42
C LEU A 773 17.34 6.81 12.94
N ILE A 774 17.02 7.82 12.14
CA ILE A 774 16.78 7.69 10.72
C ILE A 774 17.73 8.64 10.00
N ARG A 775 18.60 8.09 9.17
CA ARG A 775 19.51 8.87 8.32
C ARG A 775 19.05 8.81 6.88
N LYS A 776 18.85 9.97 6.24
CA LYS A 776 18.45 10.07 4.84
C LYS A 776 19.37 10.99 4.06
N HIS A 777 19.74 10.54 2.88
CA HIS A 777 20.51 11.30 1.90
C HIS A 777 19.53 11.93 0.92
N ILE A 778 19.52 13.25 0.84
CA ILE A 778 18.62 14.03 -0.01
C ILE A 778 19.48 14.71 -1.08
N PRO A 779 19.49 14.21 -2.33
CA PRO A 779 20.22 14.84 -3.42
C PRO A 779 19.52 16.13 -3.83
N LEU A 780 20.27 17.23 -3.85
CA LEU A 780 19.87 18.51 -4.41
C LEU A 780 20.11 18.51 -5.91
N ILE A 781 19.31 19.27 -6.63
CA ILE A 781 19.55 19.49 -8.05
C ILE A 781 20.87 20.27 -8.24
N ASP A 782 21.68 19.85 -9.22
CA ASP A 782 22.89 20.51 -9.65
C ASP A 782 22.51 21.83 -10.37
N GLN A 783 22.57 22.94 -9.64
CA GLN A 783 22.37 24.31 -10.12
C GLN A 783 23.13 25.30 -9.24
N ASP A 784 23.20 26.57 -9.66
CA ASP A 784 23.67 27.65 -8.78
C ASP A 784 22.63 27.98 -7.71
N PHE A 785 23.07 28.06 -6.45
CA PHE A 785 22.22 28.42 -5.32
C PHE A 785 22.66 29.75 -4.70
N ASP A 786 21.70 30.64 -4.47
CA ASP A 786 21.92 31.89 -3.75
C ASP A 786 22.19 31.62 -2.27
N ARG A 787 23.38 31.97 -1.78
CA ARG A 787 23.74 31.84 -0.37
C ARG A 787 22.88 32.70 0.58
N ALA A 788 22.31 33.79 0.08
CA ALA A 788 21.38 34.63 0.81
C ALA A 788 19.91 34.18 0.64
N GLY A 789 19.69 33.15 -0.20
CA GLY A 789 18.37 32.58 -0.45
C GLY A 789 17.79 31.87 0.76
N HIS A 790 16.47 31.78 0.79
CA HIS A 790 15.72 31.06 1.82
C HIS A 790 15.48 29.62 1.37
N TYR A 791 15.86 28.64 2.18
CA TYR A 791 15.67 27.21 1.86
C TYR A 791 15.03 26.48 3.03
N GLN A 792 14.15 25.54 2.73
CA GLN A 792 13.45 24.77 3.75
C GLN A 792 13.46 23.28 3.42
N LEU A 793 13.72 22.45 4.43
CA LEU A 793 13.37 21.04 4.40
C LEU A 793 11.89 20.91 4.73
N ILE A 794 11.13 20.26 3.86
CA ILE A 794 9.73 19.91 4.06
C ILE A 794 9.64 18.48 4.57
N ILE A 795 8.87 18.27 5.63
CA ILE A 795 8.57 16.98 6.26
C ILE A 795 7.05 16.81 6.27
N GLN A 796 6.54 16.03 5.32
CA GLN A 796 5.10 15.85 5.13
C GLN A 796 4.67 14.46 5.59
N ASN A 797 3.78 14.39 6.58
CA ASN A 797 3.10 13.15 6.97
C ASN A 797 2.01 12.83 5.94
N VAL A 798 2.12 11.67 5.28
CA VAL A 798 1.24 11.27 4.17
C VAL A 798 -0.16 10.92 4.67
N GLU A 799 -0.28 10.23 5.80
CA GLU A 799 -1.55 9.76 6.35
C GLU A 799 -2.37 10.88 7.00
N ALA A 800 -1.71 11.81 7.69
CA ALA A 800 -2.33 12.95 8.35
C ALA A 800 -2.49 14.17 7.41
N ASN A 801 -1.80 14.17 6.27
CA ASN A 801 -1.68 15.31 5.36
C ASN A 801 -1.25 16.60 6.10
N THR A 802 -0.26 16.47 6.99
CA THR A 802 0.32 17.58 7.75
C THR A 802 1.76 17.81 7.34
N THR A 803 2.19 19.07 7.38
CA THR A 803 3.52 19.48 6.90
C THR A 803 4.25 20.27 7.98
N THR A 804 5.51 19.90 8.23
CA THR A 804 6.46 20.69 9.01
C THR A 804 7.56 21.19 8.08
N SER A 805 7.94 22.46 8.19
CA SER A 805 9.08 23.03 7.46
C SER A 805 10.20 23.43 8.42
N ILE A 806 11.44 23.22 8.01
CA ILE A 806 12.63 23.55 8.79
C ILE A 806 13.58 24.36 7.92
N ASP A 807 13.95 25.55 8.37
CA ASP A 807 14.85 26.43 7.64
C ASP A 807 16.29 25.88 7.60
N TYR A 808 16.91 25.98 6.43
CA TYR A 808 18.31 25.65 6.17
C TYR A 808 19.01 26.83 5.51
N GLN A 809 20.29 27.01 5.86
CA GLN A 809 21.15 28.00 5.22
C GLN A 809 22.01 27.36 4.14
N MET A 810 22.04 27.96 2.95
CA MET A 810 22.90 27.50 1.85
C MET A 810 24.34 27.95 2.06
N ASP A 811 25.27 27.00 1.99
CA ASP A 811 26.71 27.21 2.21
C ASP A 811 27.57 26.38 1.23
N LEU A 812 27.09 26.25 -0.01
CA LEU A 812 27.86 25.66 -1.10
C LEU A 812 28.93 26.64 -1.59
N THR A 813 30.15 26.17 -1.84
CA THR A 813 31.18 26.92 -2.56
C THR A 813 30.83 26.99 -4.04
N VAL A 814 30.70 28.21 -4.58
CA VAL A 814 30.27 28.49 -5.96
C VAL A 814 31.08 27.66 -6.96
N GLY A 815 30.42 26.75 -7.65
CA GLY A 815 30.91 26.08 -8.85
C GLY A 815 29.91 26.37 -9.96
N GLY A 816 30.32 27.14 -10.97
CA GLY A 816 29.41 27.77 -11.93
C GLY A 816 28.42 26.82 -12.61
N GLY A 817 27.15 26.98 -12.28
CA GLY A 817 25.99 26.36 -12.92
C GLY A 817 25.18 27.38 -13.72
N PHE A 818 24.21 26.90 -14.51
CA PHE A 818 23.44 27.73 -15.46
C PHE A 818 22.11 28.21 -14.87
N ASP A 819 21.69 29.44 -15.21
CA ASP A 819 20.37 30.02 -14.89
C ASP A 819 19.22 29.32 -15.67
N PHE A 820 18.74 28.16 -15.21
CA PHE A 820 17.50 27.54 -15.71
C PHE A 820 16.67 26.89 -14.58
N ASP A 821 15.34 26.95 -14.69
CA ASP A 821 14.42 26.21 -13.81
C ASP A 821 14.33 24.74 -14.26
N ILE A 822 15.07 23.84 -13.60
CA ILE A 822 15.04 22.37 -13.82
C ILE A 822 13.79 21.74 -13.18
#